data_AF-A0A7V9FHR3-F1
#
_entry.id   AF-A0A7V9FHR3-F1
#
_cell.length_a   1.000
_cell.length_b   1.000
_cell.length_c   1.000
_cell.angle_alpha   90.00
_cell.angle_beta   90.00
_cell.angle_gamma   90.00
#
_symmetry.space_group_name_H-M   'P 1'
#
loop_
_entity.id
_entity.type
_entity.pdbx_description
1 polymer ?
#
loop_
_entity_poly.entity_id
_entity_poly.type
_entity_poly.pdbx_seq_one_letter_code
_entity_poly.pdbx_strand_id
1 'polypeptide(L)'
;LAVYPRGTAPDSVDVFDYEEPTTAGPRLLFSVQPVPPEQGTAKQLASERGSRAVTWLVLLTVACALSMASHPTERFALLGALLWLAVRAPIGPALALQPLFSPATFFRPLLGPLSSSAGVLAMAGTMLTIAGVWLWRRRLPRRWPGIAVGIALLVAAPYLISSMGRGITPPADGVSVGLWLTWQLAIMVSAAALLVPTAALFRGDGPEPRSWWRISAGVAIAFAAAIVGVLVWSPRGGWPDWYTWLWTPALLLVTLPAPRWAVISGIALVAGSSAALVTWGAELTGKIQVAARDVARLGGEPDPLAVPLLDRFGEQVRRAPAPTTASEMYALWHGSALGTQGYPAHLALWSNRGSLLEELTLDSLDLPPSLLSTVVRNMAPADTGRIVQLFRIPGVHYVMVLRVSPGEMMTASVGPRSRLVLPGRVGRLLDPTGLRSPLYRLSLSPPADPAAELPRPRWRREGWTVRNEYPVTLPGGTRIVHVTVDLRGPVPLFVRGVLVVLLDAAVLAALWFLAEVVSGAPLPRPRWRSLVRSFRIRLAATLAAFFLLPAVGFAAWSFARLADEVERSRDLLITQTLRDAVLTAGGSLRGGGPAMEDRLRELSRRIDADLALYRGGRLTSSSTPVLEDLGVLGQLMNPEAFIALALAGELEVTRDGSIPRLAERIGYRVVQPGTPRNLGVLATPQLADDGSLAVRQLDLALVLLLATLAGVAAALAGAGRASRTLSRP
;
A
#
# COMPACT_ATOMS: atom_id res chain seq x y z
N LEU A 1 9.48 -29.29 -4.75
CA LEU A 1 10.58 -30.08 -4.15
C LEU A 1 9.96 -31.03 -3.15
N ALA A 2 10.23 -32.32 -3.26
CA ALA A 2 9.89 -33.29 -2.23
C ALA A 2 11.16 -33.53 -1.39
N VAL A 3 11.04 -33.44 -0.07
CA VAL A 3 12.16 -33.67 0.86
C VAL A 3 11.91 -34.99 1.55
N TYR A 4 12.87 -35.89 1.47
CA TYR A 4 12.81 -37.21 2.06
C TYR A 4 13.75 -37.29 3.27
N PRO A 5 13.28 -37.81 4.41
CA PRO A 5 14.15 -38.21 5.51
C PRO A 5 15.26 -39.16 5.05
N ARG A 6 16.37 -39.22 5.79
CA ARG A 6 17.53 -40.08 5.51
C ARG A 6 17.11 -41.50 5.09
N GLY A 7 17.52 -41.92 3.89
CA GLY A 7 17.33 -43.28 3.39
C GLY A 7 15.89 -43.65 3.03
N THR A 8 14.96 -42.69 2.99
CA THR A 8 13.55 -42.93 2.61
C THR A 8 13.22 -42.45 1.20
N ALA A 9 14.20 -41.87 0.50
CA ALA A 9 14.02 -41.38 -0.86
C ALA A 9 13.85 -42.54 -1.85
N PRO A 10 12.99 -42.40 -2.88
CA PRO A 10 12.89 -43.36 -3.96
C PRO A 10 14.21 -43.40 -4.74
N ASP A 11 14.59 -44.59 -5.19
CA ASP A 11 15.82 -44.77 -5.98
C ASP A 11 15.61 -44.18 -7.38
N SER A 12 16.06 -42.93 -7.56
CA SER A 12 15.83 -42.12 -8.75
C SER A 12 17.00 -41.19 -9.00
N VAL A 13 17.39 -41.06 -10.27
CA VAL A 13 18.47 -40.17 -10.73
C VAL A 13 18.21 -38.68 -10.46
N ASP A 14 16.96 -38.31 -10.16
CA ASP A 14 16.57 -36.94 -9.82
C ASP A 14 16.59 -36.68 -8.30
N VAL A 15 17.12 -37.59 -7.49
CA VAL A 15 17.26 -37.41 -6.05
C VAL A 15 18.67 -36.91 -5.72
N PHE A 16 18.74 -35.78 -5.01
CA PHE A 16 19.97 -35.16 -4.56
C PHE A 16 20.15 -35.38 -3.07
N ASP A 17 21.22 -36.08 -2.71
CA ASP A 17 21.59 -36.38 -1.33
C ASP A 17 22.40 -35.23 -0.72
N TYR A 18 21.94 -34.74 0.44
CA TYR A 18 22.66 -33.75 1.22
C TYR A 18 23.37 -34.45 2.38
N GLU A 19 24.69 -34.47 2.32
CA GLU A 19 25.54 -35.17 3.28
C GLU A 19 26.42 -34.19 4.05
N GLU A 20 26.60 -34.47 5.35
CA GLU A 20 27.58 -33.79 6.19
C GLU A 20 28.87 -34.62 6.23
N PRO A 21 30.04 -34.05 5.92
CA PRO A 21 31.30 -34.77 6.04
C PRO A 21 31.64 -34.96 7.53
N THR A 22 31.70 -36.22 7.99
CA THR A 22 32.13 -36.56 9.36
C THR A 22 33.40 -37.40 9.35
N THR A 23 34.08 -37.48 10.49
CA THR A 23 35.31 -38.28 10.66
C THR A 23 35.08 -39.79 10.50
N ALA A 24 33.83 -40.25 10.53
CA ALA A 24 33.43 -41.64 10.29
C ALA A 24 32.90 -41.90 8.86
N GLY A 25 32.97 -40.90 7.98
CA GLY A 25 32.41 -40.93 6.63
C GLY A 25 31.30 -39.89 6.41
N PRO A 26 30.83 -39.69 5.17
CA PRO A 26 29.73 -38.78 4.89
C PRO A 26 28.44 -39.28 5.55
N ARG A 27 27.77 -38.39 6.29
CA ARG A 27 26.48 -38.67 6.94
C ARG A 27 25.37 -38.05 6.11
N LEU A 28 24.59 -38.88 5.44
CA LEU A 28 23.36 -38.45 4.77
C LEU A 28 22.38 -37.83 5.79
N LEU A 29 22.02 -36.56 5.57
CA LEU A 29 21.08 -35.82 6.40
C LEU A 29 19.65 -36.00 5.87
N PHE A 30 19.43 -35.65 4.61
CA PHE A 30 18.16 -35.74 3.90
C PHE A 30 18.43 -35.76 2.39
N SER A 31 17.42 -36.19 1.63
CA SER A 31 17.49 -36.23 0.18
C SER A 31 16.39 -35.36 -0.41
N VAL A 32 16.66 -34.70 -1.53
CA VAL A 32 15.72 -33.78 -2.17
C VAL A 32 15.48 -34.20 -3.61
N GLN A 33 14.21 -34.35 -3.97
CA GLN A 33 13.81 -34.56 -5.36
C GLN A 33 13.16 -33.28 -5.92
N PRO A 34 13.70 -32.69 -6.99
CA PRO A 34 13.02 -31.67 -7.76
C PRO A 34 11.82 -32.31 -8.45
N VAL A 35 10.65 -32.20 -7.84
CA VAL A 35 9.40 -32.53 -8.51
C VAL A 35 9.20 -31.51 -9.64
N PRO A 36 9.20 -31.92 -10.91
CA PRO A 36 8.98 -31.00 -12.01
C PRO A 36 7.59 -30.36 -11.85
N PRO A 37 7.45 -29.05 -12.12
CA PRO A 37 6.16 -28.40 -12.06
C PRO A 37 5.18 -29.09 -13.01
N GLU A 38 3.91 -29.23 -12.60
CA GLU A 38 2.85 -29.70 -13.49
C GLU A 38 2.92 -28.97 -14.83
N GLN A 39 2.64 -29.66 -15.94
CA GLN A 39 2.81 -29.12 -17.29
C GLN A 39 2.12 -27.75 -17.47
N GLY A 40 0.99 -27.52 -16.80
CA GLY A 40 0.31 -26.23 -16.74
C GLY A 40 1.16 -25.13 -16.11
N THR A 41 1.69 -25.37 -14.91
CA THR A 41 2.58 -24.46 -14.18
C THR A 41 3.89 -24.21 -14.93
N ALA A 42 4.47 -25.24 -15.55
CA ALA A 42 5.66 -25.13 -16.38
C ALA A 42 5.43 -24.22 -17.60
N LYS A 43 4.30 -24.43 -18.32
CA LYS A 43 3.89 -23.60 -19.46
C LYS A 43 3.63 -22.15 -19.03
N GLN A 44 3.01 -21.95 -17.88
CA GLN A 44 2.75 -20.61 -17.33
C GLN A 44 4.06 -19.90 -17.00
N LEU A 45 4.99 -20.54 -16.29
CA LEU A 45 6.30 -19.97 -15.97
C LEU A 45 7.12 -19.64 -17.23
N ALA A 46 7.09 -20.52 -18.24
CA ALA A 46 7.75 -20.27 -19.52
C ALA A 46 7.11 -19.10 -20.27
N SER A 47 5.78 -19.01 -20.28
CA SER A 47 5.03 -17.90 -20.86
C SER A 47 5.31 -16.58 -20.14
N GLU A 48 5.33 -16.57 -18.81
CA GLU A 48 5.63 -15.39 -18.01
C GLU A 48 7.06 -14.89 -18.26
N ARG A 49 8.06 -15.77 -18.28
CA ARG A 49 9.45 -15.41 -18.59
C ARG A 49 9.61 -14.94 -20.04
N GLY A 50 9.02 -15.65 -20.99
CA GLY A 50 9.08 -15.31 -22.41
C GLY A 50 8.36 -14.01 -22.75
N SER A 51 7.23 -13.73 -22.10
CA SER A 51 6.42 -12.53 -22.33
C SER A 51 7.20 -11.24 -22.09
N ARG A 52 8.10 -11.21 -21.10
CA ARG A 52 8.95 -10.05 -20.82
C ARG A 52 9.88 -9.76 -21.98
N ALA A 53 10.60 -10.77 -22.47
CA ALA A 53 11.53 -10.64 -23.58
C ALA A 53 10.82 -10.21 -24.86
N VAL A 54 9.68 -10.83 -25.17
CA VAL A 54 8.86 -10.48 -26.34
C VAL A 54 8.35 -9.05 -26.25
N THR A 55 7.88 -8.62 -25.06
CA THR A 55 7.40 -7.25 -24.87
C THR A 55 8.51 -6.22 -25.08
N TRP A 56 9.70 -6.46 -24.52
CA TRP A 56 10.87 -5.60 -24.75
C TRP A 56 11.30 -5.57 -26.22
N LEU A 57 11.27 -6.71 -26.90
CA LEU A 57 11.61 -6.80 -28.32
C LEU A 57 10.61 -5.99 -29.16
N VAL A 58 9.31 -6.13 -28.91
CA VAL A 58 8.27 -5.33 -29.58
C VAL A 58 8.46 -3.84 -29.33
N LEU A 59 8.72 -3.43 -28.08
CA LEU A 59 8.99 -2.02 -27.76
C LEU A 59 10.23 -1.49 -28.49
N LEU A 60 11.29 -2.29 -28.57
CA LEU A 60 12.51 -1.95 -29.30
C LEU A 60 12.25 -1.84 -30.80
N THR A 61 11.48 -2.78 -31.38
CA THR A 61 11.06 -2.73 -32.79
C THR A 61 10.25 -1.47 -33.08
N VAL A 62 9.28 -1.12 -32.22
CA VAL A 62 8.48 0.10 -32.37
C VAL A 62 9.34 1.35 -32.21
N ALA A 63 10.30 1.37 -31.28
CA ALA A 63 11.23 2.49 -31.10
C ALA A 63 12.14 2.68 -32.33
N CYS A 64 12.70 1.58 -32.87
CA CYS A 64 13.46 1.61 -34.12
C CYS A 64 12.58 2.10 -35.29
N ALA A 65 11.37 1.56 -35.44
CA ALA A 65 10.45 1.99 -36.48
C ALA A 65 10.08 3.48 -36.35
N LEU A 66 9.84 3.98 -35.14
CA LEU A 66 9.59 5.41 -34.89
C LEU A 66 10.79 6.29 -35.26
N SER A 67 12.02 5.81 -35.04
CA SER A 67 13.24 6.53 -35.39
C SER A 67 13.48 6.59 -36.91
N MET A 68 13.06 5.56 -37.65
CA MET A 68 13.19 5.46 -39.10
C MET A 68 12.02 6.12 -39.85
N ALA A 69 10.85 6.24 -39.21
CA ALA A 69 9.66 6.83 -39.80
C ALA A 69 9.89 8.31 -40.19
N SER A 70 9.71 8.59 -41.47
CA SER A 70 9.97 9.90 -42.07
C SER A 70 8.71 10.77 -42.08
N HIS A 71 7.53 10.15 -42.19
CA HIS A 71 6.25 10.84 -42.24
C HIS A 71 5.52 10.81 -40.88
N PRO A 72 4.85 11.91 -40.48
CA PRO A 72 4.05 11.92 -39.26
C PRO A 72 2.94 10.86 -39.22
N THR A 73 2.35 10.53 -40.36
CA THR A 73 1.28 9.53 -40.50
C THR A 73 1.77 8.12 -40.12
N GLU A 74 2.98 7.74 -40.55
CA GLU A 74 3.62 6.47 -40.17
C GLU A 74 3.84 6.40 -38.66
N ARG A 75 4.29 7.49 -38.06
CA ARG A 75 4.50 7.57 -36.60
C ARG A 75 3.19 7.43 -35.84
N PHE A 76 2.10 8.05 -36.31
CA PHE A 76 0.78 7.86 -35.70
C PHE A 76 0.24 6.43 -35.90
N ALA A 77 0.49 5.80 -37.04
CA ALA A 77 0.12 4.40 -37.27
C ALA A 77 0.85 3.46 -36.31
N LEU A 78 2.17 3.67 -36.09
CA LEU A 78 2.96 2.92 -35.12
C LEU A 78 2.48 3.11 -33.67
N LEU A 79 2.16 4.35 -33.28
CA LEU A 79 1.57 4.63 -31.96
C LEU A 79 0.18 3.97 -31.80
N GLY A 80 -0.63 3.98 -32.85
CA GLY A 80 -1.93 3.29 -32.88
C GLY A 80 -1.78 1.77 -32.75
N ALA A 81 -0.80 1.17 -33.43
CA ALA A 81 -0.48 -0.25 -33.32
C ALA A 81 -0.02 -0.61 -31.90
N LEU A 82 0.79 0.24 -31.26
CA LEU A 82 1.21 0.06 -29.87
C LEU A 82 0.00 0.10 -28.90
N LEU A 83 -0.93 1.03 -29.11
CA LEU A 83 -2.17 1.11 -28.32
C LEU A 83 -3.05 -0.13 -28.53
N TRP A 84 -3.19 -0.59 -29.77
CA TRP A 84 -3.96 -1.79 -30.10
C TRP A 84 -3.37 -3.05 -29.43
N LEU A 85 -2.04 -3.19 -29.42
CA LEU A 85 -1.35 -4.25 -28.70
C LEU A 85 -1.60 -4.15 -27.19
N ALA A 86 -1.55 -2.96 -26.61
CA ALA A 86 -1.77 -2.75 -25.18
C ALA A 86 -3.18 -3.11 -24.70
N VAL A 87 -4.17 -2.97 -25.57
CA VAL A 87 -5.56 -3.38 -25.30
C VAL A 87 -5.71 -4.91 -25.26
N ARG A 88 -4.93 -5.64 -26.06
CA ARG A 88 -5.13 -7.10 -26.28
C ARG A 88 -4.12 -7.98 -25.57
N ALA A 89 -2.90 -7.49 -25.34
CA ALA A 89 -1.82 -8.27 -24.75
C ALA A 89 -1.75 -8.07 -23.22
N PRO A 90 -1.36 -9.11 -22.44
CA PRO A 90 -1.15 -8.99 -21.00
C PRO A 90 0.18 -8.26 -20.69
N ILE A 91 0.25 -6.97 -21.00
CA ILE A 91 1.46 -6.15 -20.80
C ILE A 91 1.79 -5.95 -19.31
N GLY A 92 0.77 -5.91 -18.45
CA GLY A 92 0.93 -5.70 -17.00
C GLY A 92 1.92 -6.67 -16.35
N PRO A 93 1.67 -8.01 -16.40
CA PRO A 93 2.59 -9.01 -15.88
C PRO A 93 3.99 -8.98 -16.52
N ALA A 94 4.07 -8.71 -17.83
CA ALA A 94 5.32 -8.71 -18.58
C ALA A 94 6.28 -7.59 -18.15
N LEU A 95 5.76 -6.39 -17.84
CA LEU A 95 6.58 -5.24 -17.42
C LEU A 95 6.62 -5.03 -15.90
N ALA A 96 6.04 -5.94 -15.11
CA ALA A 96 5.79 -5.74 -13.67
C ALA A 96 4.97 -4.47 -13.37
N LEU A 97 4.07 -4.10 -14.29
CA LEU A 97 3.16 -2.95 -14.23
C LEU A 97 1.70 -3.40 -14.02
N GLN A 98 1.50 -4.53 -13.35
CA GLN A 98 0.18 -5.15 -13.11
C GLN A 98 -0.84 -4.14 -12.54
N PRO A 99 -0.50 -3.24 -11.59
CA PRO A 99 -1.48 -2.29 -11.06
C PRO A 99 -2.03 -1.31 -12.10
N LEU A 100 -1.24 -0.97 -13.13
CA LEU A 100 -1.63 -0.04 -14.19
C LEU A 100 -2.60 -0.66 -15.20
N PHE A 101 -2.43 -1.95 -15.49
CA PHE A 101 -3.20 -2.68 -16.51
C PHE A 101 -4.26 -3.62 -15.90
N SER A 102 -4.53 -3.49 -14.60
CA SER A 102 -5.54 -4.30 -13.92
C SER A 102 -6.93 -3.65 -14.00
N PRO A 103 -7.97 -4.37 -14.46
CA PRO A 103 -9.34 -3.89 -14.40
C PRO A 103 -9.87 -3.81 -12.95
N ALA A 104 -9.19 -4.46 -11.99
CA ALA A 104 -9.58 -4.43 -10.59
C ALA A 104 -9.28 -3.08 -9.91
N THR A 105 -8.32 -2.31 -10.43
CA THR A 105 -7.95 -0.99 -9.89
C THR A 105 -8.66 0.14 -10.64
N PHE A 106 -8.97 -0.05 -11.92
CA PHE A 106 -9.69 0.91 -12.73
C PHE A 106 -10.47 0.22 -13.86
N PHE A 107 -11.77 0.48 -13.96
CA PHE A 107 -12.58 0.03 -15.09
C PHE A 107 -13.77 0.96 -15.34
N ARG A 108 -13.98 1.35 -16.60
CA ARG A 108 -15.22 2.02 -17.01
C ARG A 108 -15.67 1.52 -18.37
N PRO A 109 -16.97 1.21 -18.57
CA PRO A 109 -17.45 0.71 -19.87
C PRO A 109 -17.59 1.81 -20.95
N LEU A 110 -17.38 3.09 -20.61
CA LEU A 110 -17.69 4.24 -21.47
C LEU A 110 -16.96 4.25 -22.83
N LEU A 111 -15.68 3.88 -22.85
CA LEU A 111 -14.85 3.86 -24.08
C LEU A 111 -14.51 2.42 -24.49
N GLY A 112 -15.28 1.44 -24.00
CA GLY A 112 -15.04 0.02 -24.25
C GLY A 112 -13.60 -0.40 -23.88
N PRO A 113 -12.84 -1.01 -24.80
CA PRO A 113 -11.49 -1.50 -24.50
C PRO A 113 -10.48 -0.41 -24.09
N LEU A 114 -10.70 0.85 -24.50
CA LEU A 114 -9.78 1.97 -24.21
C LEU A 114 -9.86 2.45 -22.75
N SER A 115 -10.92 2.09 -22.02
CA SER A 115 -11.09 2.38 -20.59
C SER A 115 -11.14 1.10 -19.74
N SER A 116 -10.53 0.03 -20.25
CA SER A 116 -10.40 -1.27 -19.57
C SER A 116 -9.45 -1.24 -18.36
N SER A 117 -8.49 -0.32 -18.36
CA SER A 117 -7.53 -0.10 -17.28
C SER A 117 -7.00 1.33 -17.32
N ALA A 118 -6.38 1.78 -16.22
CA ALA A 118 -5.80 3.13 -16.14
C ALA A 118 -4.64 3.32 -17.13
N GLY A 119 -3.82 2.29 -17.34
CA GLY A 119 -2.69 2.31 -18.28
C GLY A 119 -3.15 2.47 -19.73
N VAL A 120 -4.15 1.70 -20.16
CA VAL A 120 -4.72 1.81 -21.52
C VAL A 120 -5.36 3.19 -21.74
N LEU A 121 -6.09 3.69 -20.74
CA LEU A 121 -6.69 5.03 -20.79
C LEU A 121 -5.61 6.12 -20.92
N ALA A 122 -4.53 6.02 -20.14
CA ALA A 122 -3.40 6.95 -20.22
C ALA A 122 -2.71 6.91 -21.60
N MET A 123 -2.52 5.72 -22.18
CA MET A 123 -1.95 5.57 -23.52
C MET A 123 -2.85 6.19 -24.60
N ALA A 124 -4.16 5.92 -24.55
CA ALA A 124 -5.14 6.48 -25.48
C ALA A 124 -5.19 8.02 -25.37
N GLY A 125 -5.27 8.55 -24.15
CA GLY A 125 -5.24 9.99 -23.91
C GLY A 125 -3.92 10.63 -24.36
N THR A 126 -2.78 9.95 -24.17
CA THR A 126 -1.47 10.43 -24.62
C THR A 126 -1.43 10.57 -26.13
N MET A 127 -1.87 9.53 -26.85
CA MET A 127 -1.94 9.52 -28.31
C MET A 127 -2.85 10.64 -28.84
N LEU A 128 -4.04 10.82 -28.25
CA LEU A 128 -4.96 11.88 -28.64
C LEU A 128 -4.42 13.28 -28.31
N THR A 129 -3.73 13.45 -27.18
CA THR A 129 -3.05 14.71 -26.83
C THR A 129 -1.97 15.04 -27.85
N ILE A 130 -1.13 14.07 -28.23
CA ILE A 130 -0.10 14.24 -29.27
C ILE A 130 -0.73 14.62 -30.61
N ALA A 131 -1.83 13.96 -31.00
CA ALA A 131 -2.58 14.30 -32.21
C ALA A 131 -3.17 15.73 -32.14
N GLY A 132 -3.68 16.13 -30.97
CA GLY A 132 -4.15 17.48 -30.71
C GLY A 132 -3.06 18.54 -30.85
N VAL A 133 -1.85 18.30 -30.32
CA VAL A 133 -0.70 19.20 -30.50
C VAL A 133 -0.28 19.29 -31.96
N TRP A 134 -0.28 18.17 -32.69
CA TRP A 134 -0.03 18.16 -34.12
C TRP A 134 -1.05 19.00 -34.88
N LEU A 135 -2.34 18.90 -34.54
CA LEU A 135 -3.41 19.73 -35.10
C LEU A 135 -3.18 21.21 -34.77
N TRP A 136 -2.79 21.51 -33.52
CA TRP A 136 -2.50 22.86 -33.06
C TRP A 136 -1.38 23.51 -33.88
N ARG A 137 -0.35 22.74 -34.26
CA ARG A 137 0.75 23.22 -35.11
C ARG A 137 0.34 23.52 -36.55
N ARG A 138 -0.67 22.84 -37.09
CA ARG A 138 -1.14 23.02 -38.47
C ARG A 138 -1.83 24.36 -38.73
N ARG A 139 -2.23 25.10 -37.67
CA ARG A 139 -2.91 26.41 -37.76
C ARG A 139 -4.08 26.38 -38.75
N LEU A 140 -4.98 25.42 -38.57
CA LEU A 140 -6.13 25.28 -39.46
C LEU A 140 -6.99 26.56 -39.44
N PRO A 141 -7.55 26.98 -40.59
CA PRO A 141 -8.46 28.11 -40.65
C PRO A 141 -9.72 27.80 -39.84
N ARG A 142 -10.31 28.83 -39.22
CA ARG A 142 -11.53 28.68 -38.41
C ARG A 142 -12.72 28.37 -39.32
N ARG A 143 -13.11 27.10 -39.37
CA ARG A 143 -14.32 26.64 -40.06
C ARG A 143 -15.41 26.35 -39.03
N TRP A 144 -16.65 26.68 -39.36
CA TRP A 144 -17.83 26.41 -38.52
C TRP A 144 -17.92 24.96 -37.99
N PRO A 145 -17.67 23.90 -38.80
CA PRO A 145 -17.67 22.53 -38.27
C PRO A 145 -16.58 22.29 -37.21
N GLY A 146 -15.40 22.89 -37.36
CA GLY A 146 -14.33 22.78 -36.35
C GLY A 146 -14.71 23.48 -35.04
N ILE A 147 -15.39 24.62 -35.14
CA ILE A 147 -15.91 25.34 -33.97
C ILE A 147 -17.01 24.52 -33.28
N ALA A 148 -17.94 23.95 -34.04
CA ALA A 148 -19.01 23.10 -33.51
C ALA A 148 -18.45 21.88 -32.76
N VAL A 149 -17.45 21.19 -33.33
CA VAL A 149 -16.75 20.08 -32.67
C VAL A 149 -16.03 20.55 -31.41
N GLY A 150 -15.34 21.69 -31.46
CA GLY A 150 -14.67 22.26 -30.28
C GLY A 150 -15.66 22.60 -29.15
N ILE A 151 -16.82 23.17 -29.47
CA ILE A 151 -17.88 23.45 -28.49
C ILE A 151 -18.44 22.15 -27.92
N ALA A 152 -18.70 21.14 -28.75
CA ALA A 152 -19.19 19.84 -28.29
C ALA A 152 -18.19 19.17 -27.31
N LEU A 153 -16.90 19.19 -27.63
CA LEU A 153 -15.85 18.70 -26.74
C LEU A 153 -15.78 19.48 -25.42
N LEU A 154 -15.91 20.81 -25.48
CA LEU A 154 -15.88 21.67 -24.31
C LEU A 154 -17.05 21.42 -23.35
N VAL A 155 -18.26 21.24 -23.90
CA VAL A 155 -19.47 20.94 -23.11
C VAL A 155 -19.43 19.51 -22.55
N ALA A 156 -18.91 18.55 -23.31
CA ALA A 156 -18.79 17.16 -22.87
C ALA A 156 -17.66 16.97 -21.83
N ALA A 157 -16.60 17.78 -21.85
CA ALA A 157 -15.40 17.57 -21.04
C ALA A 157 -15.66 17.46 -19.53
N PRO A 158 -16.40 18.37 -18.86
CA PRO A 158 -16.70 18.23 -17.44
C PRO A 158 -17.34 16.89 -17.06
N TYR A 159 -18.29 16.42 -17.88
CA TYR A 159 -19.02 15.17 -17.64
C TYR A 159 -18.14 13.94 -17.88
N LEU A 160 -17.36 13.94 -18.97
CA LEU A 160 -16.44 12.85 -19.29
C LEU A 160 -15.38 12.69 -18.21
N ILE A 161 -14.77 13.79 -17.76
CA ILE A 161 -13.74 13.79 -16.71
C ILE A 161 -14.33 13.25 -15.40
N SER A 162 -15.50 13.73 -14.98
CA SER A 162 -16.19 13.23 -13.78
C SER A 162 -16.54 11.74 -13.88
N SER A 163 -17.02 11.30 -15.04
CA SER A 163 -17.35 9.88 -15.29
C SER A 163 -16.12 8.97 -15.28
N MET A 164 -14.96 9.43 -15.77
CA MET A 164 -13.71 8.67 -15.72
C MET A 164 -13.28 8.40 -14.27
N GLY A 165 -13.45 9.36 -13.36
CA GLY A 165 -13.20 9.17 -11.93
C GLY A 165 -13.99 8.03 -11.30
N ARG A 166 -15.23 7.82 -11.73
CA ARG A 166 -16.09 6.73 -11.24
C ARG A 166 -15.60 5.34 -11.68
N GLY A 167 -14.56 5.25 -12.51
CA GLY A 167 -13.90 3.99 -12.85
C GLY A 167 -12.87 3.54 -11.82
N ILE A 168 -12.41 4.43 -10.92
CA ILE A 168 -11.39 4.12 -9.91
C ILE A 168 -11.99 3.20 -8.83
N THR A 169 -11.31 2.09 -8.57
CA THR A 169 -11.68 1.12 -7.53
C THR A 169 -10.49 0.89 -6.59
N PRO A 170 -10.46 1.54 -5.42
CA PRO A 170 -9.38 1.38 -4.45
C PRO A 170 -9.25 -0.06 -3.93
N PRO A 171 -8.03 -0.64 -3.90
CA PRO A 171 -7.78 -1.91 -3.21
C PRO A 171 -8.11 -1.81 -1.72
N ALA A 172 -8.54 -2.93 -1.12
CA ALA A 172 -8.88 -3.00 0.30
C ALA A 172 -7.67 -2.78 1.23
N ASP A 173 -6.46 -3.13 0.77
CA ASP A 173 -5.22 -3.06 1.54
C ASP A 173 -4.60 -1.66 1.59
N GLY A 174 -5.19 -0.71 0.86
CA GLY A 174 -4.69 0.65 0.77
C GLY A 174 -4.40 1.12 -0.65
N VAL A 175 -4.30 2.44 -0.81
CA VAL A 175 -3.87 3.07 -2.05
C VAL A 175 -2.44 3.55 -1.88
N SER A 176 -1.50 2.96 -2.63
CA SER A 176 -0.12 3.46 -2.67
C SER A 176 -0.05 4.79 -3.41
N VAL A 177 0.97 5.61 -3.10
CA VAL A 177 1.19 6.90 -3.79
C VAL A 177 1.36 6.69 -5.30
N GLY A 178 2.10 5.66 -5.72
CA GLY A 178 2.29 5.32 -7.13
C GLY A 178 0.99 4.94 -7.84
N LEU A 179 0.15 4.11 -7.23
CA LEU A 179 -1.15 3.74 -7.80
C LEU A 179 -2.06 4.97 -7.93
N TRP A 180 -2.12 5.80 -6.88
CA TRP A 180 -2.89 7.03 -6.90
C TRP A 180 -2.42 7.99 -8.02
N LEU A 181 -1.11 8.19 -8.15
CA LEU A 181 -0.52 9.01 -9.21
C LEU A 181 -0.84 8.46 -10.60
N THR A 182 -0.95 7.14 -10.73
CA THR A 182 -1.33 6.52 -12.00
C THR A 182 -2.74 6.93 -12.42
N TRP A 183 -3.72 6.85 -11.51
CA TRP A 183 -5.10 7.28 -11.79
C TRP A 183 -5.16 8.77 -12.11
N GLN A 184 -4.45 9.58 -11.32
CA GLN A 184 -4.35 11.02 -11.54
C GLN A 184 -3.83 11.34 -12.95
N LEU A 185 -2.70 10.76 -13.34
CA LEU A 185 -2.09 11.00 -14.65
C LEU A 185 -2.98 10.49 -15.79
N ALA A 186 -3.63 9.34 -15.63
CA ALA A 186 -4.55 8.80 -16.64
C ALA A 186 -5.73 9.75 -16.89
N ILE A 187 -6.33 10.29 -15.82
CA ILE A 187 -7.45 11.25 -15.92
C ILE A 187 -6.95 12.60 -16.46
N MET A 188 -5.80 13.10 -15.99
CA MET A 188 -5.21 14.36 -16.48
C MET A 188 -4.93 14.31 -17.98
N VAL A 189 -4.28 13.25 -18.45
CA VAL A 189 -3.95 13.07 -19.87
C VAL A 189 -5.22 12.88 -20.71
N SER A 190 -6.25 12.23 -20.15
CA SER A 190 -7.57 12.14 -20.80
C SER A 190 -8.27 13.49 -20.90
N ALA A 191 -8.18 14.33 -19.86
CA ALA A 191 -8.68 15.70 -19.90
C ALA A 191 -7.91 16.56 -20.92
N ALA A 192 -6.58 16.42 -20.98
CA ALA A 192 -5.74 17.08 -21.97
C ALA A 192 -6.10 16.63 -23.41
N ALA A 193 -6.44 15.36 -23.60
CA ALA A 193 -6.91 14.82 -24.88
C ALA A 193 -8.22 15.46 -25.38
N LEU A 194 -9.02 16.08 -24.50
CA LEU A 194 -10.20 16.85 -24.87
C LEU A 194 -9.85 18.33 -25.10
N LEU A 195 -9.03 18.91 -24.22
CA LEU A 195 -8.74 20.33 -24.22
C LEU A 195 -7.74 20.77 -25.29
N VAL A 196 -6.71 19.98 -25.56
CA VAL A 196 -5.67 20.34 -26.54
C VAL A 196 -6.25 20.38 -27.98
N PRO A 197 -7.03 19.38 -28.45
CA PRO A 197 -7.71 19.49 -29.73
C PRO A 197 -8.70 20.64 -29.79
N THR A 198 -9.44 20.91 -28.71
CA THR A 198 -10.36 22.06 -28.64
C THR A 198 -9.61 23.38 -28.83
N ALA A 199 -8.48 23.56 -28.14
CA ALA A 199 -7.63 24.73 -28.30
C ALA A 199 -7.03 24.83 -29.71
N ALA A 200 -6.71 23.70 -30.35
CA ALA A 200 -6.26 23.65 -31.74
C ALA A 200 -7.33 24.14 -32.72
N LEU A 201 -8.59 23.73 -32.52
CA LEU A 201 -9.72 24.11 -33.35
C LEU A 201 -10.09 25.60 -33.20
N PHE A 202 -9.95 26.17 -32.00
CA PHE A 202 -10.23 27.59 -31.75
C PHE A 202 -9.09 28.53 -32.15
N ARG A 203 -7.85 28.04 -32.23
CA ARG A 203 -6.66 28.86 -32.54
C ARG A 203 -6.84 29.72 -33.78
N GLY A 204 -7.22 29.12 -34.91
CA GLY A 204 -7.23 29.77 -36.22
C GLY A 204 -5.82 30.02 -36.79
N ASP A 205 -5.78 30.69 -37.95
CA ASP A 205 -4.59 31.06 -38.73
C ASP A 205 -4.06 32.47 -38.42
N GLY A 206 -4.81 33.27 -37.66
CA GLY A 206 -4.46 34.63 -37.27
C GLY A 206 -3.21 34.75 -36.37
N PRO A 207 -2.70 36.00 -36.19
CA PRO A 207 -1.51 36.26 -35.38
C PRO A 207 -1.71 35.87 -33.90
N GLU A 208 -0.62 35.46 -33.25
CA GLU A 208 -0.68 35.05 -31.84
C GLU A 208 -1.07 36.23 -30.94
N PRO A 209 -2.14 36.09 -30.12
CA PRO A 209 -2.50 37.12 -29.16
C PRO A 209 -1.37 37.31 -28.14
N ARG A 210 -1.06 38.56 -27.81
CA ARG A 210 -0.06 38.88 -26.78
C ARG A 210 -0.61 38.78 -25.35
N SER A 211 -1.93 38.69 -25.22
CA SER A 211 -2.61 38.70 -23.93
C SER A 211 -2.66 37.32 -23.27
N TRP A 212 -2.28 37.26 -21.99
CA TRP A 212 -2.29 36.05 -21.15
C TRP A 212 -3.30 36.12 -20.00
N TRP A 213 -3.98 37.26 -19.79
CA TRP A 213 -4.89 37.47 -18.67
C TRP A 213 -6.07 36.49 -18.68
N ARG A 214 -6.57 36.11 -19.87
CA ARG A 214 -7.68 35.16 -20.03
C ARG A 214 -7.32 33.78 -19.47
N ILE A 215 -6.09 33.33 -19.75
CA ILE A 215 -5.57 32.06 -19.21
C ILE A 215 -5.49 32.14 -17.70
N SER A 216 -4.94 33.23 -17.14
CA SER A 216 -4.85 33.41 -15.70
C SER A 216 -6.22 33.47 -15.02
N ALA A 217 -7.20 34.13 -15.63
CA ALA A 217 -8.57 34.14 -15.15
C ALA A 217 -9.19 32.73 -15.19
N GLY A 218 -9.00 31.99 -16.28
CA GLY A 218 -9.46 30.60 -16.38
C GLY A 218 -8.83 29.68 -15.34
N VAL A 219 -7.53 29.81 -15.10
CA VAL A 219 -6.81 29.07 -14.04
C VAL A 219 -7.34 29.44 -12.65
N ALA A 220 -7.55 30.73 -12.38
CA ALA A 220 -8.11 31.18 -11.10
C ALA A 220 -9.51 30.62 -10.86
N ILE A 221 -10.37 30.60 -11.89
CA ILE A 221 -11.71 30.01 -11.82
C ILE A 221 -11.61 28.49 -11.59
N ALA A 222 -10.70 27.77 -12.26
CA ALA A 222 -10.51 26.35 -12.03
C ALA A 222 -10.07 26.02 -10.59
N PHE A 223 -9.16 26.82 -10.03
CA PHE A 223 -8.75 26.64 -8.64
C PHE A 223 -9.87 26.98 -7.66
N ALA A 224 -10.66 28.03 -7.91
CA ALA A 224 -11.86 28.31 -7.13
C ALA A 224 -12.86 27.15 -7.22
N ALA A 225 -13.10 26.61 -8.43
CA ALA A 225 -13.96 25.46 -8.64
C ALA A 225 -13.44 24.22 -7.91
N ALA A 226 -12.12 23.96 -7.90
CA ALA A 226 -11.51 22.87 -7.17
C ALA A 226 -11.73 23.01 -5.65
N ILE A 227 -11.53 24.21 -5.09
CA ILE A 227 -11.76 24.49 -3.67
C ILE A 227 -13.23 24.29 -3.32
N VAL A 228 -14.15 24.86 -4.10
CA VAL A 228 -15.60 24.65 -3.93
C VAL A 228 -15.94 23.15 -4.02
N GLY A 229 -15.29 22.42 -4.92
CA GLY A 229 -15.45 20.97 -5.08
C GLY A 229 -15.07 20.19 -3.83
N VAL A 230 -13.97 20.55 -3.18
CA VAL A 230 -13.56 19.92 -1.90
C VAL A 230 -14.53 20.27 -0.78
N LEU A 231 -15.09 21.48 -0.76
CA LEU A 231 -16.01 21.93 0.29
C LEU A 231 -17.42 21.33 0.15
N VAL A 232 -17.94 21.27 -1.08
CA VAL A 232 -19.30 20.84 -1.39
C VAL A 232 -19.43 19.32 -1.54
N TRP A 233 -18.31 18.60 -1.74
CA TRP A 233 -18.33 17.15 -1.84
C TRP A 233 -19.00 16.51 -0.62
N SER A 234 -19.93 15.58 -0.92
CA SER A 234 -20.72 14.86 0.07
C SER A 234 -20.57 13.34 -0.11
N PRO A 235 -20.56 12.57 0.99
CA PRO A 235 -20.41 11.12 0.92
C PRO A 235 -21.64 10.38 0.35
N ARG A 236 -22.80 11.05 0.23
CA ARG A 236 -24.05 10.42 -0.24
C ARG A 236 -24.19 10.40 -1.76
N GLY A 237 -23.81 11.50 -2.41
CA GLY A 237 -24.03 11.70 -3.85
C GLY A 237 -22.79 12.21 -4.59
N GLY A 238 -21.65 12.34 -3.92
CA GLY A 238 -20.47 13.01 -4.47
C GLY A 238 -20.73 14.51 -4.59
N TRP A 239 -20.64 15.03 -5.82
CA TRP A 239 -20.88 16.44 -6.12
C TRP A 239 -22.30 16.67 -6.65
N PRO A 240 -22.96 17.77 -6.29
CA PRO A 240 -24.23 18.19 -6.90
C PRO A 240 -24.10 18.40 -8.41
N ASP A 241 -25.19 18.23 -9.16
CA ASP A 241 -25.16 18.33 -10.63
C ASP A 241 -24.70 19.71 -11.15
N TRP A 242 -25.08 20.79 -10.45
CA TRP A 242 -24.68 22.16 -10.79
C TRP A 242 -23.16 22.37 -10.70
N TYR A 243 -22.47 21.61 -9.86
CA TYR A 243 -21.04 21.79 -9.60
C TYR A 243 -20.19 21.55 -10.86
N THR A 244 -20.61 20.59 -11.68
CA THR A 244 -19.90 20.22 -12.91
C THR A 244 -19.82 21.41 -13.89
N TRP A 245 -20.83 22.27 -13.92
CA TRP A 245 -20.90 23.45 -14.80
C TRP A 245 -19.99 24.61 -14.35
N LEU A 246 -19.53 24.60 -13.09
CA LEU A 246 -18.59 25.61 -12.58
C LEU A 246 -17.24 25.58 -13.32
N TRP A 247 -16.90 24.45 -13.95
CA TRP A 247 -15.67 24.28 -14.71
C TRP A 247 -15.74 24.86 -16.13
N THR A 248 -16.93 25.03 -16.71
CA THR A 248 -17.11 25.45 -18.10
C THR A 248 -16.42 26.78 -18.44
N PRO A 249 -16.54 27.85 -17.62
CA PRO A 249 -15.85 29.11 -17.90
C PRO A 249 -14.32 28.96 -17.90
N ALA A 250 -13.77 28.15 -16.99
CA ALA A 250 -12.34 27.89 -16.93
C ALA A 250 -11.84 27.16 -18.19
N LEU A 251 -12.55 26.11 -18.61
CA LEU A 251 -12.22 25.34 -19.81
C LEU A 251 -12.31 26.22 -21.07
N LEU A 252 -13.33 27.08 -21.15
CA LEU A 252 -13.49 28.02 -22.27
C LEU A 252 -12.31 28.97 -22.34
N LEU A 253 -11.99 29.66 -21.24
CA LEU A 253 -10.94 30.68 -21.22
C LEU A 253 -9.56 30.13 -21.56
N VAL A 254 -9.27 28.90 -21.16
CA VAL A 254 -7.98 28.24 -21.39
C VAL A 254 -7.83 27.67 -22.80
N THR A 255 -8.93 27.36 -23.49
CA THR A 255 -8.91 26.88 -24.88
C THR A 255 -8.95 28.00 -25.92
N LEU A 256 -9.21 29.24 -25.49
CA LEU A 256 -9.14 30.40 -26.38
C LEU A 256 -7.70 30.67 -26.87
N PRO A 257 -7.55 31.32 -28.04
CA PRO A 257 -6.24 31.66 -28.59
C PRO A 257 -5.37 32.46 -27.60
N ALA A 258 -4.16 31.97 -27.36
CA ALA A 258 -3.19 32.53 -26.42
C ALA A 258 -1.77 32.11 -26.85
N PRO A 259 -0.70 32.75 -26.31
CA PRO A 259 0.66 32.35 -26.64
C PRO A 259 0.93 30.92 -26.15
N ARG A 260 1.77 30.18 -26.89
CA ARG A 260 2.05 28.75 -26.67
C ARG A 260 2.23 28.36 -25.19
N TRP A 261 3.12 29.06 -24.49
CA TRP A 261 3.46 28.74 -23.10
C TRP A 261 2.26 28.91 -22.16
N ALA A 262 1.37 29.86 -22.45
CA ALA A 262 0.19 30.11 -21.66
C ALA A 262 -0.89 29.05 -21.91
N VAL A 263 -1.07 28.60 -23.16
CA VAL A 263 -1.98 27.49 -23.49
C VAL A 263 -1.55 26.20 -22.79
N ILE A 264 -0.27 25.84 -22.88
CA ILE A 264 0.28 24.63 -22.24
C ILE A 264 0.08 24.70 -20.73
N SER A 265 0.49 25.82 -20.11
CA SER A 265 0.39 25.98 -18.66
C SER A 265 -1.06 26.00 -18.20
N GLY A 266 -1.93 26.75 -18.90
CA GLY A 266 -3.35 26.85 -18.59
C GLY A 266 -4.06 25.51 -18.67
N ILE A 267 -3.88 24.77 -19.76
CA ILE A 267 -4.50 23.44 -19.93
C ILE A 267 -3.98 22.49 -18.85
N ALA A 268 -2.68 22.48 -18.56
CA ALA A 268 -2.13 21.65 -17.50
C ALA A 268 -2.74 21.98 -16.12
N LEU A 269 -2.83 23.26 -15.78
CA LEU A 269 -3.36 23.70 -14.49
C LEU A 269 -4.86 23.34 -14.34
N VAL A 270 -5.66 23.54 -15.39
CA VAL A 270 -7.10 23.23 -15.37
C VAL A 270 -7.35 21.72 -15.43
N ALA A 271 -6.71 21.00 -16.36
CA ALA A 271 -6.83 19.55 -16.47
C ALA A 271 -6.32 18.85 -15.21
N GLY A 272 -5.14 19.23 -14.72
CA GLY A 272 -4.52 18.66 -13.53
C GLY A 272 -5.34 18.90 -12.26
N SER A 273 -5.86 20.13 -12.05
CA SER A 273 -6.72 20.42 -10.89
C SER A 273 -8.05 19.66 -10.94
N SER A 274 -8.67 19.55 -12.12
CA SER A 274 -9.89 18.74 -12.30
C SER A 274 -9.63 17.25 -12.06
N ALA A 275 -8.54 16.70 -12.58
CA ALA A 275 -8.12 15.32 -12.35
C ALA A 275 -7.82 15.07 -10.87
N ALA A 276 -7.13 16.00 -10.20
CA ALA A 276 -6.77 15.88 -8.79
C ALA A 276 -8.01 15.80 -7.90
N LEU A 277 -8.99 16.67 -8.16
CA LEU A 277 -10.24 16.66 -7.43
C LEU A 277 -11.03 15.37 -7.66
N VAL A 278 -11.15 14.94 -8.92
CA VAL A 278 -11.91 13.75 -9.29
C VAL A 278 -11.28 12.48 -8.69
N THR A 279 -9.95 12.35 -8.78
CA THR A 279 -9.20 11.23 -8.20
C THR A 279 -9.34 11.19 -6.68
N TRP A 280 -9.26 12.35 -6.02
CA TRP A 280 -9.48 12.48 -4.58
C TRP A 280 -10.89 12.03 -4.16
N GLY A 281 -11.94 12.51 -4.85
CA GLY A 281 -13.32 12.15 -4.52
C GLY A 281 -13.63 10.67 -4.80
N ALA A 282 -13.05 10.09 -5.84
CA ALA A 282 -13.18 8.67 -6.13
C ALA A 282 -12.46 7.79 -5.11
N GLU A 283 -11.26 8.18 -4.67
CA GLU A 283 -10.53 7.52 -3.57
C GLU A 283 -11.38 7.49 -2.29
N LEU A 284 -11.98 8.62 -1.91
CA LEU A 284 -12.84 8.71 -0.73
C LEU A 284 -14.09 7.84 -0.85
N THR A 285 -14.74 7.85 -2.02
CA THR A 285 -15.91 7.02 -2.26
C THR A 285 -15.56 5.54 -2.16
N GLY A 286 -14.40 5.13 -2.68
CA GLY A 286 -13.91 3.77 -2.53
C GLY A 286 -13.60 3.39 -1.08
N LYS A 287 -12.96 4.29 -0.30
CA LYS A 287 -12.75 4.08 1.15
C LYS A 287 -14.06 3.86 1.90
N ILE A 288 -15.08 4.65 1.59
CA ILE A 288 -16.43 4.52 2.14
C ILE A 288 -17.05 3.16 1.78
N GLN A 289 -16.92 2.71 0.54
CA GLN A 289 -17.43 1.41 0.11
C GLN A 289 -16.71 0.24 0.79
N VAL A 290 -15.38 0.29 0.92
CA VAL A 290 -14.61 -0.75 1.63
C VAL A 290 -15.03 -0.79 3.10
N ALA A 291 -15.17 0.37 3.75
CA ALA A 291 -15.61 0.44 5.14
C ALA A 291 -17.04 -0.09 5.33
N ALA A 292 -17.96 0.24 4.42
CA ALA A 292 -19.34 -0.29 4.47
C ALA A 292 -19.39 -1.81 4.28
N ARG A 293 -18.55 -2.37 3.39
CA ARG A 293 -18.43 -3.83 3.20
C ARG A 293 -17.83 -4.52 4.42
N ASP A 294 -16.91 -3.87 5.13
CA ASP A 294 -16.36 -4.41 6.37
C ASP A 294 -17.48 -4.50 7.43
N VAL A 295 -18.21 -3.41 7.68
CA VAL A 295 -19.30 -3.42 8.67
C VAL A 295 -20.39 -4.43 8.35
N ALA A 296 -20.71 -4.65 7.07
CA ALA A 296 -21.68 -5.66 6.65
C ALA A 296 -21.32 -7.09 7.10
N ARG A 297 -20.04 -7.37 7.40
CA ARG A 297 -19.57 -8.71 7.86
C ARG A 297 -19.68 -8.92 9.37
N LEU A 298 -20.01 -7.87 10.15
CA LEU A 298 -19.97 -7.91 11.61
C LEU A 298 -21.26 -8.43 12.27
N GLY A 299 -22.33 -8.59 11.49
CA GLY A 299 -23.65 -9.00 11.99
C GLY A 299 -23.79 -10.50 12.27
N GLY A 300 -25.04 -10.93 12.45
CA GLY A 300 -25.40 -12.34 12.61
C GLY A 300 -25.45 -13.14 11.31
N GLU A 301 -25.26 -12.51 10.16
CA GLU A 301 -25.24 -13.20 8.87
C GLU A 301 -23.96 -14.04 8.74
N PRO A 302 -24.08 -15.37 8.52
CA PRO A 302 -22.93 -16.23 8.35
C PRO A 302 -22.18 -15.94 7.04
N ASP A 303 -20.85 -15.97 7.05
CA ASP A 303 -20.04 -15.85 5.82
C ASP A 303 -20.18 -17.17 5.01
N PRO A 304 -20.78 -17.15 3.81
CA PRO A 304 -21.02 -18.36 3.03
C PRO A 304 -19.72 -19.05 2.57
N LEU A 305 -18.59 -18.34 2.57
CA LEU A 305 -17.30 -18.90 2.16
C LEU A 305 -16.52 -19.52 3.32
N ALA A 306 -16.80 -19.15 4.57
CA ALA A 306 -16.00 -19.58 5.71
C ALA A 306 -16.04 -21.11 5.92
N VAL A 307 -17.24 -21.71 5.91
CA VAL A 307 -17.41 -23.16 6.14
C VAL A 307 -16.74 -24.00 5.03
N PRO A 308 -17.01 -23.77 3.72
CA PRO A 308 -16.34 -24.55 2.67
C PRO A 308 -14.82 -24.41 2.65
N LEU A 309 -14.29 -23.24 3.03
CA LEU A 309 -12.84 -23.02 3.12
C LEU A 309 -12.22 -23.72 4.32
N LEU A 310 -12.91 -23.76 5.47
CA LEU A 310 -12.52 -24.56 6.63
C LEU A 310 -12.54 -26.05 6.33
N ASP A 311 -13.58 -26.56 5.66
CA ASP A 311 -13.62 -27.97 5.26
C ASP A 311 -12.43 -28.35 4.36
N ARG A 312 -12.11 -27.51 3.37
CA ARG A 312 -10.93 -27.70 2.51
C ARG A 312 -9.62 -27.65 3.29
N PHE A 313 -9.52 -26.75 4.26
CA PHE A 313 -8.36 -26.68 5.14
C PHE A 313 -8.24 -27.94 6.00
N GLY A 314 -9.34 -28.46 6.54
CA GLY A 314 -9.36 -29.73 7.27
C GLY A 314 -8.89 -30.91 6.42
N GLU A 315 -9.31 -30.99 5.15
CA GLU A 315 -8.76 -31.98 4.21
C GLU A 315 -7.27 -31.80 3.93
N GLN A 316 -6.81 -30.55 3.82
CA GLN A 316 -5.38 -30.26 3.62
C GLN A 316 -4.55 -30.73 4.83
N VAL A 317 -5.01 -30.45 6.05
CA VAL A 317 -4.33 -30.89 7.29
C VAL A 317 -4.29 -32.42 7.38
N ARG A 318 -5.37 -33.12 7.02
CA ARG A 318 -5.40 -34.60 7.03
C ARG A 318 -4.43 -35.26 6.05
N ARG A 319 -4.14 -34.59 4.92
CA ARG A 319 -3.22 -35.11 3.90
C ARG A 319 -1.76 -34.81 4.22
N ALA A 320 -1.50 -33.79 5.02
CA ALA A 320 -0.17 -33.43 5.45
C ALA A 320 0.26 -34.24 6.69
N PRO A 321 1.57 -34.34 6.98
CA PRO A 321 2.04 -34.78 8.28
C PRO A 321 1.38 -33.99 9.40
N ALA A 322 1.05 -34.67 10.50
CA ALA A 322 0.44 -34.08 11.68
C ALA A 322 1.32 -32.92 12.21
N PRO A 323 0.82 -31.67 12.26
CA PRO A 323 1.58 -30.57 12.83
C PRO A 323 1.79 -30.81 14.32
N THR A 324 3.04 -30.67 14.75
CA THR A 324 3.50 -30.76 16.15
C THR A 324 3.91 -29.40 16.69
N THR A 325 4.28 -28.47 15.81
CA THR A 325 4.71 -27.11 16.15
C THR A 325 3.80 -26.05 15.57
N ALA A 326 3.80 -24.87 16.16
CA ALA A 326 3.05 -23.73 15.65
C ALA A 326 3.61 -23.19 14.31
N SER A 327 4.88 -23.44 14.00
CA SER A 327 5.48 -23.15 12.69
C SER A 327 4.93 -24.05 11.58
N GLU A 328 4.73 -25.34 11.87
CA GLU A 328 4.06 -26.27 10.95
C GLU A 328 2.58 -25.90 10.76
N MET A 329 1.88 -25.49 11.84
CA MET A 329 0.52 -24.94 11.72
C MET A 329 0.48 -23.68 10.84
N TYR A 330 1.45 -22.78 10.98
CA TYR A 330 1.55 -21.58 10.15
C TYR A 330 1.79 -21.94 8.68
N ALA A 331 2.70 -22.87 8.39
CA ALA A 331 2.97 -23.32 7.02
C ALA A 331 1.71 -23.90 6.34
N LEU A 332 0.94 -24.71 7.08
CA LEU A 332 -0.34 -25.24 6.61
C LEU A 332 -1.35 -24.13 6.33
N TRP A 333 -1.52 -23.19 7.27
CA TRP A 333 -2.45 -22.07 7.11
C TRP A 333 -2.05 -21.13 5.96
N HIS A 334 -0.77 -20.78 5.86
CA HIS A 334 -0.26 -19.88 4.83
C HIS A 334 -0.45 -20.47 3.42
N GLY A 335 -0.25 -21.78 3.27
CA GLY A 335 -0.51 -22.49 2.02
C GLY A 335 -2.00 -22.73 1.69
N SER A 336 -2.92 -22.38 2.60
CA SER A 336 -4.34 -22.67 2.46
C SER A 336 -5.14 -21.56 1.75
N ALA A 337 -6.34 -21.93 1.27
CA ALA A 337 -7.30 -20.98 0.74
C ALA A 337 -7.81 -19.97 1.80
N LEU A 338 -7.73 -20.31 3.10
CA LEU A 338 -8.09 -19.40 4.20
C LEU A 338 -7.05 -18.30 4.37
N GLY A 339 -5.77 -18.69 4.43
CA GLY A 339 -4.67 -17.74 4.57
C GLY A 339 -4.57 -16.80 3.38
N THR A 340 -4.70 -17.32 2.15
CA THR A 340 -4.70 -16.50 0.92
C THR A 340 -5.88 -15.52 0.83
N GLN A 341 -7.03 -15.83 1.43
CA GLN A 341 -8.18 -14.93 1.49
C GLN A 341 -8.16 -13.95 2.68
N GLY A 342 -7.11 -14.02 3.52
CA GLY A 342 -6.91 -13.11 4.65
C GLY A 342 -7.97 -13.24 5.74
N TYR A 343 -8.40 -14.47 6.03
CA TYR A 343 -9.30 -14.72 7.17
C TYR A 343 -8.55 -14.57 8.49
N PRO A 344 -9.06 -13.76 9.45
CA PRO A 344 -8.48 -13.68 10.77
C PRO A 344 -8.51 -15.05 11.45
N ALA A 345 -7.38 -15.50 11.99
CA ALA A 345 -7.23 -16.88 12.41
C ALA A 345 -6.54 -17.06 13.77
N HIS A 346 -6.95 -18.13 14.46
CA HIS A 346 -6.29 -18.65 15.65
C HIS A 346 -6.24 -20.18 15.55
N LEU A 347 -5.04 -20.74 15.54
CA LEU A 347 -4.81 -22.19 15.47
C LEU A 347 -4.24 -22.68 16.81
N ALA A 348 -4.64 -23.87 17.24
CA ALA A 348 -4.11 -24.47 18.47
C ALA A 348 -4.13 -26.00 18.40
N LEU A 349 -3.13 -26.62 19.03
CA LEU A 349 -3.02 -28.06 19.26
C LEU A 349 -3.42 -28.39 20.69
N TRP A 350 -4.17 -29.46 20.84
CA TRP A 350 -4.75 -29.89 22.10
C TRP A 350 -4.55 -31.38 22.30
N SER A 351 -4.42 -31.81 23.55
CA SER A 351 -4.64 -33.21 23.88
C SER A 351 -6.13 -33.56 23.76
N ASN A 352 -6.44 -34.85 23.62
CA ASN A 352 -7.81 -35.37 23.68
C ASN A 352 -8.53 -35.07 25.01
N ARG A 353 -7.80 -34.71 26.08
CA ARG A 353 -8.36 -34.26 27.37
C ARG A 353 -8.66 -32.75 27.40
N GLY A 354 -8.35 -32.02 26.33
CA GLY A 354 -8.55 -30.58 26.22
C GLY A 354 -7.45 -29.74 26.87
N SER A 355 -6.25 -30.29 27.09
CA SER A 355 -5.08 -29.49 27.50
C SER A 355 -4.42 -28.87 26.28
N LEU A 356 -4.11 -27.57 26.33
CA LEU A 356 -3.41 -26.87 25.26
C LEU A 356 -1.96 -27.36 25.18
N LEU A 357 -1.51 -27.76 23.99
CA LEU A 357 -0.15 -28.21 23.70
C LEU A 357 0.66 -27.08 23.06
N GLU A 358 0.13 -26.53 21.96
CA GLU A 358 0.74 -25.44 21.19
C GLU A 358 -0.33 -24.47 20.67
N GLU A 359 0.06 -23.22 20.46
CA GLU A 359 -0.87 -22.13 20.10
C GLU A 359 -0.22 -21.21 19.05
N LEU A 360 -1.00 -20.83 18.04
CA LEU A 360 -0.63 -19.84 17.03
C LEU A 360 -1.74 -18.79 16.92
N THR A 361 -1.51 -17.64 17.56
CA THR A 361 -2.41 -16.48 17.53
C THR A 361 -2.02 -15.51 16.41
N LEU A 362 -2.60 -15.70 15.23
CA LEU A 362 -2.42 -14.77 14.11
C LEU A 362 -3.28 -13.51 14.32
N ASP A 363 -4.49 -13.67 14.90
CA ASP A 363 -5.44 -12.59 15.14
C ASP A 363 -6.09 -12.69 16.54
N SER A 364 -6.45 -11.53 17.09
CA SER A 364 -7.08 -11.39 18.41
C SER A 364 -8.58 -11.71 18.34
N LEU A 365 -8.91 -12.99 18.28
CA LEU A 365 -10.29 -13.49 18.32
C LEU A 365 -10.83 -13.57 19.76
N ASP A 366 -12.12 -13.26 19.96
CA ASP A 366 -12.80 -13.42 21.26
C ASP A 366 -13.16 -14.90 21.52
N LEU A 367 -12.13 -15.75 21.58
CA LEU A 367 -12.23 -17.20 21.77
C LEU A 367 -11.30 -17.66 22.89
N PRO A 368 -11.76 -17.61 24.15
CA PRO A 368 -10.96 -18.04 25.29
C PRO A 368 -10.53 -19.52 25.18
N PRO A 369 -9.32 -19.89 25.62
CA PRO A 369 -8.87 -21.28 25.62
C PRO A 369 -9.80 -22.23 26.39
N SER A 370 -10.48 -21.75 27.43
CA SER A 370 -11.49 -22.51 28.19
C SER A 370 -12.71 -22.89 27.34
N LEU A 371 -13.10 -22.03 26.40
CA LEU A 371 -14.16 -22.32 25.44
C LEU A 371 -13.69 -23.37 24.44
N LEU A 372 -12.52 -23.17 23.83
CA LEU A 372 -11.96 -24.09 22.84
C LEU A 372 -11.72 -25.48 23.44
N SER A 373 -11.16 -25.57 24.65
CA SER A 373 -11.01 -26.86 25.36
C SER A 373 -12.34 -27.59 25.58
N THR A 374 -13.43 -26.84 25.78
CA THR A 374 -14.77 -27.42 25.91
C THR A 374 -15.28 -27.94 24.57
N VAL A 375 -15.05 -27.21 23.48
CA VAL A 375 -15.39 -27.70 22.12
C VAL A 375 -14.58 -28.96 21.78
N VAL A 376 -13.30 -29.01 22.12
CA VAL A 376 -12.42 -30.17 21.92
C VAL A 376 -12.89 -31.39 22.71
N ARG A 377 -13.21 -31.22 24.01
CA ARG A 377 -13.71 -32.31 24.88
C ARG A 377 -15.06 -32.86 24.42
N ASN A 378 -15.87 -32.05 23.77
CA ASN A 378 -17.19 -32.44 23.28
C ASN A 378 -17.15 -33.18 21.92
N MET A 379 -15.98 -33.42 21.36
CA MET A 379 -15.84 -34.15 20.10
C MET A 379 -16.01 -35.66 20.34
N ALA A 380 -16.95 -36.29 19.62
CA ALA A 380 -17.20 -37.71 19.78
C ALA A 380 -15.99 -38.55 19.33
N PRO A 381 -15.75 -39.73 19.92
CA PRO A 381 -14.65 -40.61 19.52
C PRO A 381 -14.70 -41.02 18.04
N ALA A 382 -15.90 -41.12 17.47
CA ALA A 382 -16.12 -41.51 16.07
C ALA A 382 -15.92 -40.35 15.07
N ASP A 383 -15.97 -39.09 15.53
CA ASP A 383 -15.84 -37.93 14.66
C ASP A 383 -14.37 -37.69 14.30
N THR A 384 -14.12 -37.44 13.01
CA THR A 384 -12.80 -37.09 12.49
C THR A 384 -12.59 -35.59 12.38
N GLY A 385 -13.67 -34.83 12.20
CA GLY A 385 -13.67 -33.37 12.23
C GLY A 385 -15.08 -32.78 12.34
N ARG A 386 -15.19 -31.59 12.92
CA ARG A 386 -16.46 -30.86 13.08
C ARG A 386 -16.22 -29.35 13.01
N ILE A 387 -17.14 -28.63 12.39
CA ILE A 387 -17.17 -27.16 12.43
C ILE A 387 -18.28 -26.70 13.36
N VAL A 388 -17.96 -25.77 14.25
CA VAL A 388 -18.89 -25.15 15.20
C VAL A 388 -18.95 -23.65 14.93
N GLN A 389 -20.16 -23.12 14.80
CA GLN A 389 -20.40 -21.69 14.69
C GLN A 389 -20.63 -21.11 16.08
N LEU A 390 -19.88 -20.06 16.42
CA LEU A 390 -19.94 -19.36 17.70
C LEU A 390 -20.23 -17.89 17.46
N PHE A 391 -21.28 -17.35 18.08
CA PHE A 391 -21.58 -15.93 18.01
C PHE A 391 -20.84 -15.19 19.14
N ARG A 392 -19.84 -14.39 18.77
CA ARG A 392 -18.91 -13.69 19.70
C ARG A 392 -18.77 -12.23 19.29
N ILE A 393 -17.87 -11.49 19.94
CA ILE A 393 -17.64 -10.08 19.64
C ILE A 393 -16.28 -9.92 18.96
N PRO A 394 -16.20 -9.42 17.72
CA PRO A 394 -17.32 -8.97 16.87
C PRO A 394 -17.79 -10.11 15.94
N GLY A 395 -19.10 -10.38 15.88
CA GLY A 395 -19.75 -11.22 14.86
C GLY A 395 -19.57 -12.75 15.00
N VAL A 396 -19.86 -13.45 13.90
CA VAL A 396 -19.82 -14.91 13.81
C VAL A 396 -18.39 -15.41 13.66
N HIS A 397 -17.99 -16.32 14.54
CA HIS A 397 -16.72 -17.06 14.49
C HIS A 397 -17.00 -18.54 14.15
N TYR A 398 -16.09 -19.15 13.40
CA TYR A 398 -16.15 -20.56 13.04
C TYR A 398 -14.96 -21.28 13.63
N VAL A 399 -15.21 -22.37 14.35
CA VAL A 399 -14.17 -23.20 14.96
C VAL A 399 -14.25 -24.58 14.34
N MET A 400 -13.26 -24.92 13.51
CA MET A 400 -13.05 -26.30 13.07
C MET A 400 -12.24 -27.03 14.13
N VAL A 401 -12.72 -28.20 14.54
CA VAL A 401 -11.96 -29.16 15.36
C VAL A 401 -11.68 -30.38 14.51
N LEU A 402 -10.42 -30.81 14.46
CA LEU A 402 -9.97 -31.94 13.67
C LEU A 402 -9.12 -32.87 14.53
N ARG A 403 -9.33 -34.18 14.40
CA ARG A 403 -8.43 -35.18 15.02
C ARG A 403 -7.21 -35.35 14.12
N VAL A 404 -6.04 -35.00 14.63
CA VAL A 404 -4.77 -35.08 13.87
C VAL A 404 -4.04 -36.38 14.17
N SER A 405 -4.06 -36.82 15.44
CA SER A 405 -3.53 -38.10 15.88
C SER A 405 -4.48 -38.75 16.91
N PRO A 406 -4.30 -40.03 17.28
CA PRO A 406 -5.19 -40.70 18.25
C PRO A 406 -5.29 -39.98 19.61
N GLY A 407 -4.28 -39.19 19.97
CA GLY A 407 -4.22 -38.42 21.22
C GLY A 407 -4.34 -36.91 21.07
N GLU A 408 -4.29 -36.37 19.85
CA GLU A 408 -4.17 -34.93 19.61
C GLU A 408 -5.23 -34.41 18.65
N MET A 409 -5.69 -33.21 18.96
CA MET A 409 -6.75 -32.50 18.26
C MET A 409 -6.20 -31.14 17.86
N MET A 410 -6.53 -30.69 16.66
CA MET A 410 -6.23 -29.33 16.20
C MET A 410 -7.52 -28.54 16.11
N THR A 411 -7.49 -27.30 16.58
CA THR A 411 -8.55 -26.33 16.35
C THR A 411 -8.06 -25.27 15.37
N ALA A 412 -8.87 -24.96 14.36
CA ALA A 412 -8.69 -23.82 13.49
C ALA A 412 -9.90 -22.89 13.63
N SER A 413 -9.68 -21.75 14.29
CA SER A 413 -10.71 -20.76 14.53
C SER A 413 -10.56 -19.61 13.55
N VAL A 414 -11.67 -19.17 12.97
CA VAL A 414 -11.72 -18.08 12.00
C VAL A 414 -12.79 -17.06 12.42
N GLY A 415 -12.41 -15.78 12.44
CA GLY A 415 -13.32 -14.66 12.71
C GLY A 415 -13.83 -13.97 11.44
N PRO A 416 -14.74 -12.98 11.57
CA PRO A 416 -15.17 -12.19 10.42
C PRO A 416 -14.02 -11.31 9.92
N ARG A 417 -13.92 -11.15 8.60
CA ARG A 417 -12.90 -10.32 7.94
C ARG A 417 -13.16 -8.83 8.17
N SER A 418 -12.76 -8.34 9.33
CA SER A 418 -12.99 -6.98 9.78
C SER A 418 -11.77 -6.35 10.43
N ARG A 419 -11.61 -5.04 10.24
CA ARG A 419 -10.60 -4.23 10.95
C ARG A 419 -10.86 -4.09 12.46
N LEU A 420 -12.03 -4.50 12.96
CA LEU A 420 -12.26 -4.63 14.41
C LEU A 420 -11.53 -5.83 15.02
N VAL A 421 -11.24 -6.85 14.22
CA VAL A 421 -10.38 -7.95 14.62
C VAL A 421 -8.95 -7.50 14.39
N LEU A 422 -8.22 -7.26 15.48
CA LEU A 422 -6.84 -6.81 15.41
C LEU A 422 -5.92 -8.01 15.18
N PRO A 423 -4.81 -7.81 14.45
CA PRO A 423 -3.78 -8.84 14.34
C PRO A 423 -3.20 -9.15 15.72
N GLY A 424 -2.98 -10.43 15.98
CA GLY A 424 -2.31 -10.93 17.18
C GLY A 424 -0.84 -10.56 17.17
N ARG A 425 -0.13 -10.89 18.25
CA ARG A 425 1.31 -10.53 18.40
C ARG A 425 2.16 -11.13 17.28
N VAL A 426 2.01 -12.42 17.03
CA VAL A 426 2.72 -13.15 15.97
C VAL A 426 2.23 -12.73 14.59
N GLY A 427 0.92 -12.51 14.40
CA GLY A 427 0.37 -12.04 13.14
C GLY A 427 0.93 -10.69 12.69
N ARG A 428 1.11 -9.74 13.62
CA ARG A 428 1.76 -8.45 13.32
C ARG A 428 3.21 -8.61 12.82
N LEU A 429 3.94 -9.62 13.32
CA LEU A 429 5.31 -9.92 12.90
C LEU A 429 5.34 -10.57 11.53
N LEU A 430 4.40 -11.48 11.26
CA LEU A 430 4.33 -12.27 10.05
C LEU A 430 3.78 -11.51 8.85
N ASP A 431 2.87 -10.56 9.07
CA ASP A 431 2.34 -9.68 8.02
C ASP A 431 2.64 -8.19 8.29
N PRO A 432 3.87 -7.73 8.00
CA PRO A 432 4.21 -6.31 8.14
C PRO A 432 3.46 -5.42 7.14
N THR A 433 2.75 -5.97 6.15
CA THR A 433 1.94 -5.15 5.22
C THR A 433 0.70 -4.56 5.90
N GLY A 434 0.25 -5.17 7.01
CA GLY A 434 -0.78 -4.64 7.91
C GLY A 434 -0.41 -3.32 8.58
N LEU A 435 0.87 -2.93 8.61
CA LEU A 435 1.39 -1.67 9.18
C LEU A 435 1.13 -0.44 8.29
N ARG A 436 0.46 -0.60 7.14
CA ARG A 436 0.05 0.54 6.30
C ARG A 436 -1.04 1.34 6.98
N SER A 437 -1.02 2.66 6.79
CA SER A 437 -2.04 3.55 7.34
C SER A 437 -3.44 3.09 6.92
N PRO A 438 -4.36 2.85 7.87
CA PRO A 438 -5.63 2.22 7.57
C PRO A 438 -6.52 3.16 6.74
N LEU A 439 -7.22 2.61 5.75
CA LEU A 439 -8.13 3.36 4.87
C LEU A 439 -9.29 4.02 5.62
N TYR A 440 -9.71 3.41 6.73
CA TYR A 440 -10.77 3.83 7.64
C TYR A 440 -10.45 3.26 9.03
N ARG A 441 -11.06 3.83 10.07
CA ARG A 441 -11.01 3.27 11.43
C ARG A 441 -12.40 2.82 11.83
N LEU A 442 -12.46 1.64 12.44
CA LEU A 442 -13.63 1.11 13.11
C LEU A 442 -13.41 1.17 14.61
N SER A 443 -14.42 1.56 15.35
CA SER A 443 -14.50 1.35 16.79
C SER A 443 -15.88 0.82 17.17
N LEU A 444 -15.93 0.00 18.20
CA LEU A 444 -17.16 -0.61 18.69
C LEU A 444 -17.53 0.02 20.03
N SER A 445 -18.77 0.49 20.15
CA SER A 445 -19.29 1.00 21.41
C SER A 445 -19.54 -0.13 22.43
N PRO A 446 -19.65 0.18 23.72
CA PRO A 446 -20.32 -0.71 24.66
C PRO A 446 -21.78 -0.98 24.25
N PRO A 447 -22.44 -2.01 24.81
CA PRO A 447 -23.87 -2.27 24.57
C PRO A 447 -24.70 -1.02 24.81
N ALA A 448 -25.52 -0.66 23.83
CA ALA A 448 -26.45 0.45 23.92
C ALA A 448 -27.58 0.12 24.90
N ASP A 449 -28.07 1.16 25.58
CA ASP A 449 -29.28 1.05 26.40
C ASP A 449 -30.47 0.64 25.49
N PRO A 450 -31.24 -0.41 25.82
CA PRO A 450 -32.42 -0.80 25.04
C PRO A 450 -33.45 0.32 24.86
N ALA A 451 -33.48 1.32 25.75
CA ALA A 451 -34.35 2.49 25.64
C ALA A 451 -33.79 3.61 24.73
N ALA A 452 -32.51 3.56 24.35
CA ALA A 452 -31.88 4.58 23.54
C ALA A 452 -32.31 4.47 22.07
N GLU A 453 -32.58 5.62 21.44
CA GLU A 453 -32.87 5.67 20.00
C GLU A 453 -31.62 5.28 19.20
N LEU A 454 -31.74 4.20 18.41
CA LEU A 454 -30.64 3.69 17.60
C LEU A 454 -30.33 4.65 16.43
N PRO A 455 -29.04 4.92 16.15
CA PRO A 455 -28.67 5.78 15.04
C PRO A 455 -29.08 5.15 13.72
N ARG A 456 -29.64 5.97 12.81
CA ARG A 456 -29.91 5.55 11.44
C ARG A 456 -28.62 5.62 10.62
N PRO A 457 -28.16 4.50 10.02
CA PRO A 457 -26.94 4.48 9.21
C PRO A 457 -27.00 5.53 8.10
N ARG A 458 -26.22 6.60 8.26
CA ARG A 458 -26.09 7.65 7.26
C ARG A 458 -24.70 8.25 7.32
N TRP A 459 -24.01 8.24 6.19
CA TRP A 459 -22.75 8.96 6.05
C TRP A 459 -22.98 10.46 6.24
N ARG A 460 -22.15 11.06 7.10
CA ARG A 460 -22.09 12.50 7.36
C ARG A 460 -20.64 12.96 7.31
N ARG A 461 -20.44 14.21 6.90
CA ARG A 461 -19.14 14.87 6.97
C ARG A 461 -19.15 15.82 8.16
N GLU A 462 -18.21 15.63 9.06
CA GLU A 462 -17.95 16.48 10.23
C GLU A 462 -16.54 17.06 10.06
N GLY A 463 -16.47 18.28 9.54
CA GLY A 463 -15.20 18.94 9.19
C GLY A 463 -14.39 18.15 8.16
N TRP A 464 -13.23 17.64 8.61
CA TRP A 464 -12.29 16.83 7.82
C TRP A 464 -12.36 15.33 8.13
N THR A 465 -13.47 14.88 8.71
CA THR A 465 -13.76 13.46 8.89
C THR A 465 -15.11 13.10 8.29
N VAL A 466 -15.19 11.93 7.65
CA VAL A 466 -16.45 11.31 7.23
C VAL A 466 -16.78 10.22 8.21
N ARG A 467 -17.99 10.26 8.77
CA ARG A 467 -18.42 9.35 9.84
C ARG A 467 -19.74 8.69 9.49
N ASN A 468 -19.91 7.46 9.98
CA ASN A 468 -21.18 6.76 9.99
C ASN A 468 -21.25 5.84 11.22
N GLU A 469 -22.47 5.57 11.65
CA GLU A 469 -22.78 4.79 12.84
C GLU A 469 -23.75 3.69 12.43
N TYR A 470 -23.36 2.45 12.69
CA TYR A 470 -24.14 1.27 12.35
C TYR A 470 -24.54 0.55 13.63
N PRO A 471 -25.84 0.44 13.96
CA PRO A 471 -26.28 -0.44 15.01
C PRO A 471 -26.12 -1.88 14.52
N VAL A 472 -25.41 -2.70 15.28
CA VAL A 472 -25.19 -4.12 15.01
C VAL A 472 -25.60 -4.92 16.24
N THR A 473 -26.46 -5.90 16.05
CA THR A 473 -26.88 -6.82 17.11
C THR A 473 -25.76 -7.83 17.35
N LEU A 474 -25.20 -7.84 18.56
CA LEU A 474 -24.11 -8.70 18.98
C LEU A 474 -24.48 -9.41 20.30
N PRO A 475 -23.72 -10.44 20.73
CA PRO A 475 -23.92 -11.02 22.05
C PRO A 475 -23.86 -9.95 23.15
N GLY A 476 -24.82 -9.96 24.07
CA GLY A 476 -24.91 -9.00 25.17
C GLY A 476 -25.60 -7.67 24.82
N GLY A 477 -26.17 -7.51 23.62
CA GLY A 477 -27.00 -6.37 23.24
C GLY A 477 -26.58 -5.69 21.93
N THR A 478 -27.39 -4.75 21.46
CA THR A 478 -27.05 -3.94 20.28
C THR A 478 -25.87 -3.02 20.61
N ARG A 479 -24.86 -3.01 19.75
CA ARG A 479 -23.70 -2.10 19.85
C ARG A 479 -23.65 -1.22 18.61
N ILE A 480 -23.02 -0.06 18.73
CA ILE A 480 -22.84 0.89 17.64
C ILE A 480 -21.41 0.74 17.12
N VAL A 481 -21.28 0.43 15.83
CA VAL A 481 -20.01 0.46 15.12
C VAL A 481 -19.82 1.87 14.58
N HIS A 482 -18.82 2.59 15.09
CA HIS A 482 -18.44 3.90 14.57
C HIS A 482 -17.38 3.72 13.49
N VAL A 483 -17.71 4.20 12.30
CA VAL A 483 -16.82 4.18 11.13
C VAL A 483 -16.33 5.60 10.90
N THR A 484 -15.02 5.77 10.79
CA THR A 484 -14.42 7.06 10.50
C THR A 484 -13.44 6.96 9.33
N VAL A 485 -13.56 7.89 8.38
CA VAL A 485 -12.64 8.05 7.25
C VAL A 485 -12.05 9.45 7.31
N ASP A 486 -10.73 9.55 7.33
CA ASP A 486 -10.02 10.82 7.39
C ASP A 486 -9.88 11.44 5.98
N LEU A 487 -10.28 12.71 5.82
CA LEU A 487 -10.10 13.48 4.58
C LEU A 487 -8.71 14.13 4.47
N ARG A 488 -7.83 13.93 5.46
CA ARG A 488 -6.44 14.43 5.54
C ARG A 488 -6.26 15.93 5.75
N GLY A 489 -7.18 16.59 6.42
CA GLY A 489 -7.06 18.02 6.78
C GLY A 489 -6.84 18.96 5.57
N PRO A 490 -6.80 20.28 5.80
CA PRO A 490 -6.68 21.25 4.70
C PRO A 490 -5.24 21.35 4.16
N VAL A 491 -4.23 21.35 5.03
CA VAL A 491 -2.83 21.61 4.65
C VAL A 491 -2.21 20.46 3.84
N PRO A 492 -2.26 19.18 4.29
CA PRO A 492 -1.70 18.07 3.50
C PRO A 492 -2.38 17.93 2.14
N LEU A 493 -3.70 18.14 2.09
CA LEU A 493 -4.47 18.11 0.85
C LEU A 493 -4.04 19.23 -0.11
N PHE A 494 -3.88 20.45 0.38
CA PHE A 494 -3.41 21.59 -0.42
C PHE A 494 -2.01 21.34 -0.99
N VAL A 495 -1.07 20.92 -0.14
CA VAL A 495 0.33 20.66 -0.53
C VAL A 495 0.38 19.57 -1.60
N ARG A 496 -0.31 18.45 -1.38
CA ARG A 496 -0.39 17.35 -2.34
C ARG A 496 -1.03 17.80 -3.65
N GLY A 497 -2.13 18.56 -3.58
CA GLY A 497 -2.81 19.11 -4.75
C GLY A 497 -1.88 19.99 -5.60
N VAL A 498 -1.14 20.91 -4.98
CA VAL A 498 -0.21 21.80 -5.70
C VAL A 498 0.93 21.00 -6.34
N LEU A 499 1.56 20.09 -5.60
CA LEU A 499 2.66 19.25 -6.13
C LEU A 499 2.21 18.41 -7.32
N VAL A 500 1.00 17.86 -7.24
CA VAL A 500 0.43 17.04 -8.32
C VAL A 500 0.13 17.90 -9.54
N VAL A 501 -0.44 19.09 -9.37
CA VAL A 501 -0.68 20.00 -10.50
C VAL A 501 0.64 20.49 -11.13
N LEU A 502 1.70 20.68 -10.34
CA LEU A 502 3.04 20.98 -10.87
C LEU A 502 3.61 19.81 -11.67
N LEU A 503 3.42 18.58 -11.18
CA LEU A 503 3.78 17.36 -11.91
C LEU A 503 2.99 17.26 -13.23
N ASP A 504 1.70 17.55 -13.21
CA ASP A 504 0.83 17.54 -14.39
C ASP A 504 1.29 18.55 -15.44
N ALA A 505 1.72 19.74 -15.01
CA ALA A 505 2.32 20.74 -15.90
C ALA A 505 3.65 20.26 -16.53
N ALA A 506 4.51 19.59 -15.75
CA ALA A 506 5.73 19.00 -16.27
C ALA A 506 5.44 17.88 -17.28
N VAL A 507 4.48 17.00 -16.97
CA VAL A 507 4.06 15.90 -17.85
C VAL A 507 3.45 16.43 -19.14
N LEU A 508 2.53 17.39 -19.09
CA LEU A 508 1.93 17.96 -20.31
C LEU A 508 2.96 18.70 -21.16
N ALA A 509 3.91 19.41 -20.53
CA ALA A 509 5.02 20.03 -21.25
C ALA A 509 5.92 18.99 -21.94
N ALA A 510 6.19 17.85 -21.28
CA ALA A 510 6.94 16.74 -21.86
C ALA A 510 6.17 16.08 -23.02
N LEU A 511 4.86 15.86 -22.88
CA LEU A 511 4.00 15.35 -23.96
C LEU A 511 3.94 16.30 -25.14
N TRP A 512 3.88 17.61 -24.89
CA TRP A 512 3.92 18.61 -25.94
C TRP A 512 5.25 18.60 -26.70
N PHE A 513 6.37 18.49 -25.97
CA PHE A 513 7.69 18.35 -26.55
C PHE A 513 7.80 17.06 -27.38
N LEU A 514 7.33 15.94 -26.85
CA LEU A 514 7.29 14.67 -27.56
C LEU A 514 6.45 14.77 -28.83
N ALA A 515 5.30 15.42 -28.78
CA ALA A 515 4.46 15.65 -29.94
C ALA A 515 5.16 16.50 -31.02
N GLU A 516 5.99 17.46 -30.62
CA GLU A 516 6.82 18.23 -31.54
C GLU A 516 7.86 17.38 -32.24
N VAL A 517 8.51 16.49 -31.51
CA VAL A 517 9.46 15.51 -32.08
C VAL A 517 8.75 14.56 -33.05
N VAL A 518 7.62 13.99 -32.64
CA VAL A 518 6.79 13.10 -33.47
C VAL A 518 6.32 13.81 -34.73
N SER A 519 6.03 15.11 -34.65
CA SER A 519 5.61 15.93 -35.79
C SER A 519 6.75 16.55 -36.60
N GLY A 520 7.99 16.10 -36.38
CA GLY A 520 9.16 16.42 -37.21
C GLY A 520 9.80 17.78 -36.90
N ALA A 521 9.54 18.38 -35.73
CA ALA A 521 10.24 19.60 -35.33
C ALA A 521 11.73 19.30 -35.05
N PRO A 522 12.65 20.20 -35.45
CA PRO A 522 14.06 20.03 -35.13
C PRO A 522 14.26 20.07 -33.61
N LEU A 523 15.00 19.10 -33.08
CA LEU A 523 15.34 19.06 -31.66
C LEU A 523 16.10 20.34 -31.28
N PRO A 524 15.63 21.11 -30.28
CA PRO A 524 16.36 22.28 -29.83
C PRO A 524 17.69 21.82 -29.24
N ARG A 525 18.81 22.18 -29.89
CA ARG A 525 20.14 21.87 -29.37
C ARG A 525 20.32 22.55 -28.01
N PRO A 526 20.52 21.78 -26.92
CA PRO A 526 20.51 22.37 -25.59
C PRO A 526 21.79 23.19 -25.40
N ARG A 527 21.62 24.50 -25.19
CA ARG A 527 22.75 25.44 -24.99
C ARG A 527 23.21 25.44 -23.53
N TRP A 528 23.60 24.28 -23.00
CA TRP A 528 24.06 24.12 -21.61
C TRP A 528 25.18 25.11 -21.24
N ARG A 529 26.14 25.35 -22.14
CA ARG A 529 27.26 26.28 -21.93
C ARG A 529 26.84 27.76 -21.82
N SER A 530 25.77 28.20 -22.51
CA SER A 530 25.30 29.59 -22.41
C SER A 530 24.43 29.81 -21.17
N LEU A 531 23.75 28.77 -20.70
CA LEU A 531 22.97 28.79 -19.47
C LEU A 531 23.87 28.95 -18.24
N VAL A 532 24.95 28.15 -18.14
CA VAL A 532 25.90 28.23 -17.01
C VAL A 532 26.66 29.56 -16.95
N ARG A 533 26.93 30.19 -18.10
CA ARG A 533 27.57 31.51 -18.18
C ARG A 533 26.62 32.69 -17.96
N SER A 534 25.31 32.46 -17.88
CA SER A 534 24.34 33.54 -17.71
C SER A 534 24.39 34.08 -16.27
N PHE A 535 24.62 35.39 -16.12
CA PHE A 535 24.56 36.08 -14.83
C PHE A 535 23.25 35.79 -14.07
N ARG A 536 22.12 35.72 -14.78
CA ARG A 536 20.80 35.38 -14.22
C ARG A 536 20.79 34.00 -13.56
N ILE A 537 21.42 33.00 -14.15
CA ILE A 537 21.41 31.62 -13.63
C ILE A 537 22.37 31.49 -12.46
N ARG A 538 23.54 32.15 -12.51
CA ARG A 538 24.46 32.20 -11.36
C ARG A 538 23.81 32.88 -10.16
N LEU A 539 23.20 34.05 -10.34
CA LEU A 539 22.50 34.76 -9.27
C LEU A 539 21.32 33.94 -8.71
N ALA A 540 20.54 33.29 -9.58
CA ALA A 540 19.45 32.41 -9.14
C ALA A 540 19.98 31.21 -8.36
N ALA A 541 21.06 30.57 -8.81
CA ALA A 541 21.68 29.45 -8.12
C ALA A 541 22.24 29.85 -6.76
N THR A 542 22.90 31.01 -6.64
CA THR A 542 23.41 31.53 -5.37
C THR A 542 22.29 31.84 -4.39
N LEU A 543 21.24 32.53 -4.84
CA LEU A 543 20.05 32.81 -4.02
C LEU A 543 19.36 31.51 -3.59
N ALA A 544 19.16 30.58 -4.52
CA ALA A 544 18.55 29.29 -4.23
C ALA A 544 19.38 28.52 -3.19
N ALA A 545 20.70 28.42 -3.36
CA ALA A 545 21.58 27.74 -2.42
C ALA A 545 21.54 28.38 -1.02
N PHE A 546 21.56 29.71 -0.93
CA PHE A 546 21.54 30.45 0.34
C PHE A 546 20.27 30.16 1.17
N PHE A 547 19.11 30.04 0.51
CA PHE A 547 17.85 29.75 1.22
C PHE A 547 17.55 28.26 1.37
N LEU A 548 17.88 27.43 0.38
CA LEU A 548 17.52 26.01 0.37
C LEU A 548 18.43 25.17 1.26
N LEU A 549 19.75 25.42 1.27
CA LEU A 549 20.67 24.59 2.05
C LEU A 549 20.35 24.64 3.56
N PRO A 550 20.13 25.81 4.19
CA PRO A 550 19.74 25.84 5.61
C PRO A 550 18.36 25.23 5.86
N ALA A 551 17.39 25.48 4.98
CA ALA A 551 16.02 24.96 5.14
C ALA A 551 15.97 23.43 5.03
N VAL A 552 16.64 22.86 4.02
CA VAL A 552 16.78 21.41 3.83
C VAL A 552 17.57 20.80 4.98
N GLY A 553 18.66 21.46 5.41
CA GLY A 553 19.45 21.03 6.56
C GLY A 553 18.64 20.97 7.85
N PHE A 554 17.89 22.03 8.17
CA PHE A 554 17.01 22.07 9.35
C PHE A 554 15.90 21.02 9.28
N ALA A 555 15.29 20.83 8.11
CA ALA A 555 14.26 19.82 7.94
C ALA A 555 14.82 18.41 8.08
N ALA A 556 15.95 18.09 7.43
CA ALA A 556 16.64 16.81 7.56
C ALA A 556 17.04 16.53 9.02
N TRP A 557 17.56 17.54 9.73
CA TRP A 557 17.84 17.44 11.16
C TRP A 557 16.59 17.20 12.00
N SER A 558 15.49 17.93 11.74
CA SER A 558 14.22 17.72 12.45
C SER A 558 13.65 16.32 12.19
N PHE A 559 13.80 15.78 10.99
CA PHE A 559 13.39 14.41 10.66
C PHE A 559 14.21 13.38 11.41
N ALA A 560 15.54 13.50 11.37
CA ALA A 560 16.45 12.64 12.12
C ALA A 560 16.11 12.67 13.61
N ARG A 561 15.92 13.88 14.17
CA ARG A 561 15.53 14.04 15.57
C ARG A 561 14.17 13.44 15.92
N LEU A 562 13.17 13.57 15.04
CA LEU A 562 11.85 12.95 15.23
C LEU A 562 11.93 11.42 15.18
N ALA A 563 12.75 10.87 14.28
CA ALA A 563 13.01 9.43 14.22
C ALA A 563 13.68 8.94 15.50
N ASP A 564 14.74 9.62 15.94
CA ASP A 564 15.44 9.31 17.20
C ASP A 564 14.51 9.39 18.42
N GLU A 565 13.60 10.37 18.47
CA GLU A 565 12.66 10.53 19.58
C GLU A 565 11.62 9.41 19.63
N VAL A 566 11.16 8.96 18.45
CA VAL A 566 10.25 7.82 18.33
C VAL A 566 10.96 6.53 18.73
N GLU A 567 12.21 6.33 18.28
CA GLU A 567 13.02 5.20 18.69
C GLU A 567 13.28 5.20 20.19
N ARG A 568 13.61 6.34 20.79
CA ARG A 568 13.74 6.48 22.25
C ARG A 568 12.45 6.18 22.98
N SER A 569 11.31 6.67 22.50
CA SER A 569 10.01 6.39 23.11
C SER A 569 9.66 4.90 23.05
N ARG A 570 10.00 4.22 21.95
CA ARG A 570 9.86 2.76 21.82
C ARG A 570 10.79 2.02 22.76
N ASP A 571 12.06 2.39 22.79
CA ASP A 571 13.05 1.78 23.68
C ASP A 571 12.63 1.90 25.15
N LEU A 572 12.02 3.04 25.54
CA LEU A 572 11.44 3.21 26.88
C LEU A 572 10.26 2.26 27.15
N LEU A 573 9.36 2.04 26.18
CA LEU A 573 8.26 1.08 26.33
C LEU A 573 8.79 -0.35 26.47
N ILE A 574 9.76 -0.76 25.64
CA ILE A 574 10.42 -2.07 25.72
C ILE A 574 11.09 -2.26 27.08
N THR A 575 11.83 -1.25 27.53
CA THR A 575 12.50 -1.31 28.83
C THR A 575 11.47 -1.38 29.97
N GLN A 576 10.37 -0.64 29.87
CA GLN A 576 9.30 -0.66 30.86
C GLN A 576 8.60 -2.04 30.90
N THR A 577 8.27 -2.63 29.75
CA THR A 577 7.66 -3.97 29.70
C THR A 577 8.59 -5.04 30.25
N LEU A 578 9.89 -4.99 29.93
CA LEU A 578 10.88 -5.90 30.51
C LEU A 578 11.02 -5.70 32.01
N ARG A 579 11.02 -4.45 32.49
CA ARG A 579 11.11 -4.15 33.92
C ARG A 579 9.88 -4.69 34.67
N ASP A 580 8.68 -4.49 34.13
CA ASP A 580 7.44 -5.03 34.67
C ASP A 580 7.46 -6.57 34.65
N ALA A 581 8.07 -7.18 33.63
CA ALA A 581 8.28 -8.62 33.55
C ALA A 581 9.21 -9.18 34.61
N VAL A 582 10.35 -8.53 34.85
CA VAL A 582 11.26 -8.94 35.92
C VAL A 582 10.60 -8.77 37.30
N LEU A 583 9.85 -7.69 37.51
CA LEU A 583 9.13 -7.44 38.76
C LEU A 583 8.02 -8.47 39.00
N THR A 584 7.24 -8.79 37.97
CA THR A 584 6.11 -9.73 38.06
C THR A 584 6.56 -11.18 38.18
N ALA A 585 7.66 -11.56 37.54
CA ALA A 585 8.17 -12.93 37.56
C ALA A 585 8.83 -13.33 38.88
N GLY A 586 9.33 -12.36 39.66
CA GLY A 586 10.10 -12.60 40.88
C GLY A 586 11.29 -13.54 40.67
N GLY A 587 11.75 -14.21 41.72
CA GLY A 587 12.83 -15.21 41.64
C GLY A 587 12.49 -16.48 40.84
N SER A 588 11.29 -16.58 40.24
CA SER A 588 10.79 -17.82 39.60
C SER A 588 11.50 -18.19 38.29
N LEU A 589 12.15 -17.21 37.64
CA LEU A 589 12.96 -17.39 36.41
C LEU A 589 14.36 -17.97 36.67
N ARG A 590 14.75 -18.19 37.93
CA ARG A 590 16.10 -18.68 38.31
C ARG A 590 16.27 -20.20 38.17
N GLY A 591 15.17 -20.96 38.13
CA GLY A 591 15.19 -22.43 37.95
C GLY A 591 15.40 -22.85 36.49
N GLY A 592 15.81 -24.09 36.21
CA GLY A 592 15.86 -24.65 34.85
C GLY A 592 14.93 -25.85 34.68
N GLY A 593 14.46 -26.12 33.47
CA GLY A 593 13.64 -27.30 33.12
C GLY A 593 12.45 -26.99 32.20
N PRO A 594 11.71 -28.02 31.74
CA PRO A 594 10.55 -27.87 30.84
C PRO A 594 9.43 -27.01 31.44
N ALA A 595 9.31 -26.97 32.77
CA ALA A 595 8.38 -26.07 33.47
C ALA A 595 8.73 -24.57 33.31
N MET A 596 9.91 -24.21 32.77
CA MET A 596 10.28 -22.82 32.51
C MET A 596 9.50 -22.23 31.33
N GLU A 597 9.30 -22.99 30.26
CA GLU A 597 8.54 -22.53 29.10
C GLU A 597 7.09 -22.23 29.46
N ASP A 598 6.45 -23.11 30.23
CA ASP A 598 5.09 -22.88 30.74
C ASP A 598 4.98 -21.63 31.60
N ARG A 599 5.98 -21.38 32.46
CA ARG A 599 6.05 -20.15 33.29
C ARG A 599 6.27 -18.91 32.43
N LEU A 600 7.13 -18.99 31.41
CA LEU A 600 7.40 -17.88 30.50
C LEU A 600 6.17 -17.55 29.64
N ARG A 601 5.44 -18.58 29.19
CA ARG A 601 4.14 -18.45 28.50
C ARG A 601 3.09 -17.79 29.39
N GLU A 602 2.98 -18.21 30.64
CA GLU A 602 2.05 -17.60 31.61
C GLU A 602 2.41 -16.14 31.90
N LEU A 603 3.70 -15.84 32.07
CA LEU A 603 4.19 -14.47 32.26
C LEU A 603 3.91 -13.60 31.03
N SER A 604 4.17 -14.12 29.83
CA SER A 604 3.87 -13.47 28.55
C SER A 604 2.38 -13.14 28.41
N ARG A 605 1.49 -14.04 28.86
CA ARG A 605 0.03 -13.81 28.86
C ARG A 605 -0.40 -12.73 29.85
N ARG A 606 0.27 -12.60 31.00
CA ARG A 606 -0.06 -11.59 32.02
C ARG A 606 0.41 -10.19 31.64
N ILE A 607 1.57 -10.09 30.99
CA ILE A 607 2.23 -8.81 30.65
C ILE A 607 1.89 -8.36 29.24
N ASP A 608 1.29 -9.26 28.47
CA ASP A 608 0.99 -9.08 27.06
C ASP A 608 2.22 -8.74 26.20
N ALA A 609 3.35 -9.41 26.49
CA ALA A 609 4.58 -9.29 25.71
C ALA A 609 5.14 -10.67 25.34
N ASP A 610 5.75 -10.81 24.16
CA ASP A 610 6.51 -12.01 23.80
C ASP A 610 7.86 -11.96 24.52
N LEU A 611 8.26 -13.06 25.16
CA LEU A 611 9.41 -13.11 26.05
C LEU A 611 10.34 -14.26 25.66
N ALA A 612 11.64 -14.02 25.77
CA ALA A 612 12.69 -14.99 25.51
C ALA A 612 13.74 -14.94 26.62
N LEU A 613 14.24 -16.11 27.04
CA LEU A 613 15.27 -16.21 28.08
C LEU A 613 16.57 -16.71 27.48
N TYR A 614 17.58 -15.86 27.52
CA TYR A 614 18.96 -16.19 27.16
C TYR A 614 19.76 -16.53 28.42
N ARG A 615 20.55 -17.60 28.38
CA ARG A 615 21.56 -17.91 29.40
C ARG A 615 22.92 -18.05 28.76
N GLY A 616 23.89 -17.29 29.27
CA GLY A 616 25.23 -17.26 28.71
C GLY A 616 25.25 -16.90 27.22
N GLY A 617 24.29 -16.06 26.79
CA GLY A 617 24.14 -15.65 25.40
C GLY A 617 23.41 -16.64 24.48
N ARG A 618 22.99 -17.82 24.96
CA ARG A 618 22.21 -18.79 24.18
C ARG A 618 20.74 -18.78 24.59
N LEU A 619 19.84 -18.82 23.62
CA LEU A 619 18.41 -18.96 23.86
C LEU A 619 18.13 -20.30 24.57
N THR A 620 17.39 -20.23 25.67
CA THR A 620 17.05 -21.41 26.49
C THR A 620 15.57 -21.69 26.56
N SER A 621 14.73 -20.67 26.47
CA SER A 621 13.27 -20.82 26.43
C SER A 621 12.63 -19.59 25.77
N SER A 622 11.56 -19.79 25.02
CA SER A 622 10.73 -18.73 24.43
C SER A 622 9.27 -18.90 24.86
N SER A 623 8.54 -17.80 25.04
CA SER A 623 7.10 -17.84 25.29
C SER A 623 6.34 -18.23 24.03
N THR A 624 6.97 -17.99 22.88
CA THR A 624 6.37 -18.12 21.56
C THR A 624 7.39 -18.83 20.67
N PRO A 625 7.41 -20.18 20.64
CA PRO A 625 8.43 -20.95 19.91
C PRO A 625 8.53 -20.62 18.43
N VAL A 626 7.42 -20.22 17.81
CA VAL A 626 7.36 -19.77 16.41
C VAL A 626 8.35 -18.65 16.11
N LEU A 627 8.60 -17.75 17.06
CA LEU A 627 9.53 -16.64 16.86
C LEU A 627 11.00 -17.11 16.82
N GLU A 628 11.32 -18.19 17.52
CA GLU A 628 12.63 -18.86 17.44
C GLU A 628 12.78 -19.57 16.09
N ASP A 629 11.78 -20.37 15.70
CA ASP A 629 11.81 -21.14 14.44
C ASP A 629 11.92 -20.25 13.20
N LEU A 630 11.26 -19.08 13.23
CA LEU A 630 11.30 -18.10 12.15
C LEU A 630 12.58 -17.24 12.16
N GLY A 631 13.43 -17.38 13.18
CA GLY A 631 14.67 -16.61 13.33
C GLY A 631 14.47 -15.15 13.74
N VAL A 632 13.26 -14.76 14.16
CA VAL A 632 12.95 -13.45 14.76
C VAL A 632 13.75 -13.32 16.06
N LEU A 633 13.67 -14.34 16.91
CA LEU A 633 14.56 -14.52 18.06
C LEU A 633 15.72 -15.43 17.65
N GLY A 634 16.92 -14.86 17.56
CA GLY A 634 18.12 -15.64 17.24
C GLY A 634 18.47 -16.65 18.35
N GLN A 635 18.99 -17.83 17.97
CA GLN A 635 19.51 -18.83 18.93
C GLN A 635 20.63 -18.27 19.81
N LEU A 636 21.37 -17.28 19.29
CA LEU A 636 22.37 -16.52 20.00
C LEU A 636 21.90 -15.08 20.19
N MET A 637 22.17 -14.53 21.36
CA MET A 637 21.91 -13.14 21.66
C MET A 637 22.76 -12.25 20.77
N ASN A 638 22.27 -11.05 20.45
CA ASN A 638 23.06 -10.07 19.72
C ASN A 638 24.42 -9.86 20.43
N PRO A 639 25.56 -9.97 19.71
CA PRO A 639 26.88 -9.94 20.32
C PRO A 639 27.17 -8.63 21.05
N GLU A 640 26.70 -7.50 20.52
CA GLU A 640 26.87 -6.19 21.17
C GLU A 640 26.01 -6.08 22.44
N ALA A 641 24.80 -6.64 22.43
CA ALA A 641 23.95 -6.72 23.62
C ALA A 641 24.60 -7.61 24.69
N PHE A 642 25.23 -8.73 24.30
CA PHE A 642 25.96 -9.59 25.23
C PHE A 642 27.15 -8.86 25.86
N ILE A 643 27.95 -8.15 25.07
CA ILE A 643 29.08 -7.37 25.59
C ILE A 643 28.60 -6.31 26.57
N ALA A 644 27.54 -5.55 26.22
CA ALA A 644 27.00 -4.51 27.08
C ALA A 644 26.54 -5.06 28.46
N LEU A 645 25.77 -6.15 28.44
CA LEU A 645 25.19 -6.73 29.66
C LEU A 645 26.17 -7.56 30.48
N ALA A 646 27.02 -8.37 29.82
CA ALA A 646 27.91 -9.31 30.50
C ALA A 646 29.27 -8.69 30.89
N LEU A 647 29.76 -7.71 30.12
CA LEU A 647 31.12 -7.17 30.27
C LEU A 647 31.13 -5.69 30.65
N ALA A 648 30.21 -4.87 30.10
CA ALA A 648 30.15 -3.44 30.41
C ALA A 648 29.32 -3.11 31.65
N GLY A 649 28.59 -4.09 32.21
CA GLY A 649 27.81 -3.93 33.44
C GLY A 649 26.49 -3.19 33.25
N GLU A 650 26.00 -3.06 32.02
CA GLU A 650 24.67 -2.52 31.75
C GLU A 650 23.59 -3.52 32.22
N LEU A 651 22.47 -3.01 32.75
CA LEU A 651 21.36 -3.85 33.22
C LEU A 651 20.29 -4.08 32.14
N GLU A 652 20.25 -3.22 31.13
CA GLU A 652 19.28 -3.22 30.05
C GLU A 652 19.87 -2.59 28.79
N VAL A 653 19.52 -3.12 27.62
CA VAL A 653 19.97 -2.62 26.33
C VAL A 653 18.94 -2.95 25.25
N THR A 654 18.74 -2.03 24.30
CA THR A 654 17.89 -2.23 23.12
C THR A 654 18.75 -2.31 21.86
N ARG A 655 18.42 -3.23 20.94
CA ARG A 655 19.10 -3.40 19.65
C ARG A 655 18.11 -3.72 18.55
N ASP A 656 18.52 -3.53 17.31
CA ASP A 656 17.74 -3.97 16.16
C ASP A 656 17.70 -5.51 16.07
N GLY A 657 16.59 -6.02 15.56
CA GLY A 657 16.37 -7.45 15.34
C GLY A 657 17.23 -8.03 14.21
N SER A 658 17.25 -9.35 14.12
CA SER A 658 18.02 -10.11 13.13
C SER A 658 17.48 -9.95 11.69
N ILE A 659 16.21 -9.56 11.54
CA ILE A 659 15.51 -9.45 10.25
C ILE A 659 15.22 -7.97 9.94
N PRO A 660 16.07 -7.28 9.13
CA PRO A 660 15.92 -5.85 8.86
C PRO A 660 14.57 -5.48 8.23
N ARG A 661 13.97 -6.39 7.46
CA ARG A 661 12.69 -6.15 6.76
C ARG A 661 11.51 -6.02 7.72
N LEU A 662 11.59 -6.59 8.91
CA LEU A 662 10.56 -6.49 9.95
C LEU A 662 10.68 -5.19 10.75
N ALA A 663 11.80 -4.45 10.62
CA ALA A 663 12.11 -3.27 11.42
C ALA A 663 11.85 -3.51 12.92
N GLU A 664 12.28 -4.69 13.38
CA GLU A 664 12.10 -5.16 14.74
C GLU A 664 13.13 -4.54 15.68
N ARG A 665 12.69 -4.20 16.89
CA ARG A 665 13.53 -3.74 17.99
C ARG A 665 13.43 -4.75 19.13
N ILE A 666 14.57 -5.28 19.59
CA ILE A 666 14.64 -6.25 20.67
C ILE A 666 15.27 -5.59 21.89
N GLY A 667 14.55 -5.61 23.01
CA GLY A 667 15.11 -5.24 24.31
C GLY A 667 15.67 -6.44 25.03
N TYR A 668 16.72 -6.22 25.81
CA TYR A 668 17.38 -7.20 26.65
C TYR A 668 17.53 -6.64 28.06
N ARG A 669 17.20 -7.43 29.08
CA ARG A 669 17.33 -7.04 30.49
C ARG A 669 17.85 -8.17 31.34
N VAL A 670 18.80 -7.89 32.23
CA VAL A 670 19.37 -8.88 33.14
C VAL A 670 18.34 -9.31 34.19
N VAL A 671 18.04 -10.60 34.24
CA VAL A 671 17.18 -11.24 35.27
C VAL A 671 17.99 -12.00 36.31
N GLN A 672 19.16 -12.51 35.91
CA GLN A 672 20.07 -13.23 36.79
C GLN A 672 21.49 -12.68 36.57
N PRO A 673 21.96 -11.77 37.44
CA PRO A 673 23.34 -11.32 37.38
C PRO A 673 24.28 -12.49 37.74
N GLY A 674 25.43 -12.56 37.07
CA GLY A 674 26.39 -13.64 37.26
C GLY A 674 27.58 -13.50 36.32
N THR A 675 28.44 -14.52 36.30
CA THR A 675 29.52 -14.61 35.29
C THR A 675 28.93 -14.66 33.89
N PRO A 676 29.69 -14.32 32.83
CA PRO A 676 29.19 -14.36 31.45
C PRO A 676 28.52 -15.68 31.05
N ARG A 677 28.92 -16.80 31.66
CA ARG A 677 28.31 -18.12 31.45
C ARG A 677 26.96 -18.31 32.16
N ASN A 678 26.75 -17.67 33.31
CA ASN A 678 25.57 -17.81 34.16
C ASN A 678 24.62 -16.60 34.08
N LEU A 679 24.94 -15.61 33.25
CA LEU A 679 24.11 -14.44 33.02
C LEU A 679 22.78 -14.86 32.40
N GLY A 680 21.69 -14.58 33.10
CA GLY A 680 20.33 -14.75 32.60
C GLY A 680 19.79 -13.41 32.10
N VAL A 681 19.36 -13.37 30.85
CA VAL A 681 18.84 -12.18 30.18
C VAL A 681 17.46 -12.48 29.61
N LEU A 682 16.48 -11.65 29.98
CA LEU A 682 15.16 -11.65 29.38
C LEU A 682 15.15 -10.72 28.17
N ALA A 683 14.60 -11.18 27.07
CA ALA A 683 14.46 -10.40 25.84
C ALA A 683 13.00 -10.33 25.41
N THR A 684 12.62 -9.23 24.76
CA THR A 684 11.29 -9.06 24.17
C THR A 684 11.41 -8.41 22.79
N PRO A 685 10.82 -9.00 21.73
CA PRO A 685 10.77 -8.40 20.42
C PRO A 685 9.58 -7.43 20.31
N GLN A 686 9.79 -6.26 19.73
CA GLN A 686 8.74 -5.30 19.42
C GLN A 686 8.86 -4.79 17.98
N LEU A 687 7.74 -4.75 17.26
CA LEU A 687 7.67 -4.18 15.92
C LEU A 687 7.63 -2.66 15.92
N ALA A 688 8.01 -2.08 14.78
CA ALA A 688 7.77 -0.69 14.48
C ALA A 688 6.25 -0.38 14.32
N ASP A 689 5.57 -0.15 15.43
CA ASP A 689 4.09 -0.13 15.47
C ASP A 689 3.45 1.21 15.11
N ASP A 690 3.86 1.86 13.99
CA ASP A 690 3.28 3.16 13.68
C ASP A 690 3.21 3.56 12.20
N GLY A 691 2.29 2.94 11.46
CA GLY A 691 1.88 3.40 10.13
C GLY A 691 1.35 4.85 10.11
N SER A 692 0.95 5.38 11.27
CA SER A 692 0.51 6.76 11.43
C SER A 692 1.69 7.76 11.35
N LEU A 693 2.86 7.39 11.86
CA LEU A 693 4.08 8.21 11.78
C LEU A 693 4.62 8.26 10.36
N ALA A 694 4.63 7.13 9.65
CA ALA A 694 5.07 7.08 8.25
C ALA A 694 4.24 8.04 7.36
N VAL A 695 2.94 8.16 7.63
CA VAL A 695 2.07 9.12 6.94
C VAL A 695 2.42 10.57 7.29
N ARG A 696 2.63 10.88 8.57
CA ARG A 696 3.04 12.24 8.99
C ARG A 696 4.40 12.63 8.40
N GLN A 697 5.35 11.71 8.38
CA GLN A 697 6.66 11.92 7.77
C GLN A 697 6.55 12.18 6.26
N LEU A 698 5.72 11.41 5.55
CA LEU A 698 5.44 11.66 4.13
C LEU A 698 4.81 13.04 3.92
N ASP A 699 3.80 13.41 4.71
CA ASP A 699 3.13 14.70 4.58
C ASP A 699 4.12 15.86 4.84
N LEU A 700 5.01 15.73 5.84
CA LEU A 700 6.08 16.71 6.10
C LEU A 700 7.10 16.76 4.95
N ALA A 701 7.46 15.61 4.37
CA ALA A 701 8.40 15.54 3.26
C ALA A 701 7.82 16.20 2.01
N LEU A 702 6.51 16.06 1.77
CA LEU A 702 5.81 16.76 0.70
C LEU A 702 5.77 18.28 0.95
N VAL A 703 5.56 18.72 2.19
CA VAL A 703 5.64 20.16 2.54
C VAL A 703 7.03 20.70 2.22
N LEU A 704 8.09 19.98 2.60
CA LEU A 704 9.47 20.37 2.31
C LEU A 704 9.73 20.40 0.80
N LEU A 705 9.26 19.40 0.05
CA LEU A 705 9.37 19.38 -1.41
C LEU A 705 8.69 20.60 -2.04
N LEU A 706 7.49 20.96 -1.59
CA LEU A 706 6.81 22.14 -2.10
C LEU A 706 7.57 23.43 -1.75
N ALA A 707 8.05 23.56 -0.51
CA ALA A 707 8.83 24.71 -0.06
C ALA A 707 10.13 24.86 -0.87
N THR A 708 10.81 23.75 -1.17
CA THR A 708 12.03 23.78 -1.99
C THR A 708 11.75 24.21 -3.43
N LEU A 709 10.70 23.67 -4.06
CA LEU A 709 10.27 24.09 -5.40
C LEU A 709 9.88 25.57 -5.44
N ALA A 710 9.14 26.04 -4.44
CA ALA A 710 8.78 27.45 -4.31
C ALA A 710 10.00 28.36 -4.14
N GLY A 711 10.98 27.94 -3.32
CA GLY A 711 12.25 28.65 -3.13
C GLY A 711 13.06 28.76 -4.42
N VAL A 712 13.17 27.67 -5.20
CA VAL A 712 13.83 27.67 -6.51
C VAL A 712 13.13 28.64 -7.48
N ALA A 713 11.79 28.59 -7.54
CA ALA A 713 11.01 29.47 -8.40
C ALA A 713 11.19 30.96 -8.02
N ALA A 714 11.14 31.27 -6.72
CA ALA A 714 11.36 32.62 -6.20
C ALA A 714 12.78 33.14 -6.52
N ALA A 715 13.81 32.29 -6.36
CA ALA A 715 15.18 32.64 -6.71
C ALA A 715 15.35 32.93 -8.22
N LEU A 716 14.77 32.10 -9.10
CA LEU A 716 14.78 32.31 -10.55
C LEU A 716 14.04 33.59 -10.97
N ALA A 717 12.92 33.90 -10.31
CA ALA A 717 12.15 35.11 -10.56
C ALA A 717 12.88 36.36 -10.05
N GLY A 718 13.45 36.30 -8.84
CA GLY A 718 14.25 37.36 -8.23
C GLY A 718 15.48 37.69 -9.08
N ALA A 719 16.26 36.68 -9.46
CA ALA A 719 17.41 36.86 -10.34
C ALA A 719 17.01 37.38 -11.73
N GLY A 720 15.85 36.98 -12.24
CA GLY A 720 15.29 37.50 -13.48
C GLY A 720 14.94 38.99 -13.40
N ARG A 721 14.34 39.44 -12.29
CA ARG A 721 14.08 40.87 -12.05
C ARG A 721 15.37 41.65 -11.88
N ALA A 722 16.28 41.18 -11.01
CA ALA A 722 17.57 41.81 -10.75
C ALA A 722 18.40 41.96 -12.03
N SER A 723 18.46 40.91 -12.87
CA SER A 723 19.16 40.98 -14.16
C SER A 723 18.54 42.00 -15.12
N ARG A 724 17.21 42.19 -15.11
CA ARG A 724 16.53 43.16 -15.98
C ARG A 724 16.67 44.60 -15.48
N THR A 725 16.73 44.81 -14.17
CA THR A 725 16.95 46.13 -13.57
C THR A 725 18.40 46.56 -13.72
N LEU A 726 19.37 45.65 -13.54
CA LEU A 726 20.80 45.93 -13.73
C LEU A 726 21.20 46.05 -15.20
N SER A 727 20.40 45.53 -16.15
CA SER A 727 20.65 45.67 -17.59
C SER A 727 19.98 46.90 -18.23
N ARG A 728 19.25 47.69 -17.46
CA ARG A 728 18.72 48.98 -17.93
C ARG A 728 19.75 50.05 -17.55
N PRO A 729 20.32 50.78 -18.54
CA PRO A 729 21.35 51.78 -18.29
C PRO A 729 20.85 52.94 -17.43
#